data_AF-A0A543J8I4-F1
#
_entry.id   AF-A0A543J8I4-F1
#
_cell.length_a   1.000
_cell.length_b   1.000
_cell.length_c   1.000
_cell.angle_alpha   90.00
_cell.angle_beta   90.00
_cell.angle_gamma   90.00
#
_symmetry.space_group_name_H-M   'P 1'
#
loop_
_entity.id
_entity.type
_entity.pdbx_description
1 polymer ?
#
loop_
_entity_poly.entity_id
_entity_poly.type
_entity_poly.pdbx_seq_one_letter_code
_entity_poly.pdbx_strand_id
1 'polypeptide(L)'
;MLGDDVGVVWLSEGFRTAAHAIRELVQACFEVEDDSVVDAGLAREELGRVRALVVLDGVDLPPEEARLLLAAMPRSVFVLSSRRDDLWVAGRRRPLGGLPLEDALAMARDELGDDVDAAEVESDWRACGGNPLDIVERAAVRDSARRVGAVPEGASSAEVVEQAVAIVLGSLTDDAREALRPLVALGDVRWGASLLTAACGVPEGRGAAVLARTRLAHREDGRYRVSDVVTRFAGAELVPLVARLAEWAASAEPAAVAGELDVVERALARALDAEQHESALALARTASVALARTRHWGALAVVLTLGLRAAIGAGSVREEVSFRYALAVCRLNDGSSRQAAELLAGALSLGGDDQDQRLAARVRELNAEIGHLSARSSPSTADLVVARVAELGGTAVASAKAVRDACATVLAGTPGGTQLLKLAQENPAVVRGVVSIAAVTGLVLATMSASGSREEATAMPPTTTVTGPPSSGRTGVAPGPTTTAPGGTAPTASVTAPAPAPARTNATTPGGVTEDGQPGTGEVGRPADPGSAPTPRVEVAATWGHARVWPVDGAVGTTRVLSGPAVPNHNEANWTYGPWEMTTPAAGYPTATHLEIGKQRIRLPAVGAPGGSVKVTAQDYAAWGGKVGYQPGVSCQPSTWFQDGADEVVDVVCFDRAGNPDDVPFFLRYVAGSASSRRGFVFDDQPTAPTFVPDWRHGVNAGAVTRTGVGRYTADFPGSVGGAVEVTAVGPVARHCAVVGRRGQLADLACTAPDGSPADTAFTAAFTVRHNLLDDPRKPVGDYLVAEDSPSAPAPAITTRWASGNAPMTLERTATGRYKAHFANGYIRSTMHVTASGAGHHCAITQLNDYSFANDTSIWIACFDPAGALVNSGFTLIYTSTRIY
;
A
#
# COMPACT_ATOMS: atom_id res chain seq x y z
N MET A 1 -6.10 -8.96 48.35
CA MET A 1 -4.98 -8.26 49.03
C MET A 1 -3.83 -8.23 48.05
N LEU A 2 -3.07 -7.14 47.96
CA LEU A 2 -1.84 -7.08 47.16
C LEU A 2 -0.72 -6.63 48.09
N GLY A 3 0.33 -7.44 48.22
CA GLY A 3 1.57 -7.04 48.88
C GLY A 3 2.45 -6.21 47.94
N ASP A 4 3.52 -5.62 48.46
CA ASP A 4 4.49 -4.83 47.68
C ASP A 4 5.44 -5.70 46.81
N ASP A 5 5.24 -7.01 46.77
CA ASP A 5 6.05 -7.96 45.99
C ASP A 5 5.86 -7.75 44.49
N VAL A 6 6.94 -7.38 43.80
CA VAL A 6 6.97 -7.23 42.35
C VAL A 6 7.07 -8.62 41.72
N GLY A 7 5.92 -9.16 41.31
CA GLY A 7 5.85 -10.43 40.59
C GLY A 7 6.56 -10.38 39.24
N VAL A 8 6.96 -11.56 38.73
CA VAL A 8 7.49 -11.73 37.37
C VAL A 8 6.43 -12.46 36.55
N VAL A 9 6.07 -11.90 35.40
CA VAL A 9 5.19 -12.53 34.40
C VAL A 9 6.03 -12.78 33.16
N TRP A 10 6.15 -14.03 32.72
CA TRP A 10 6.90 -14.42 31.52
C TRP A 10 5.93 -15.06 30.53
N LEU A 11 5.87 -14.54 29.31
CA LEU A 11 5.06 -15.07 28.21
C LEU A 11 5.94 -15.23 26.96
N SER A 12 6.00 -16.45 26.42
CA SER A 12 6.88 -16.86 25.29
C SER A 12 6.15 -17.01 23.95
N GLU A 13 5.02 -16.31 23.80
CA GLU A 13 4.20 -16.32 22.58
C GLU A 13 4.57 -15.22 21.58
N GLY A 14 4.37 -15.51 20.28
CA GLY A 14 4.59 -14.59 19.17
C GLY A 14 3.54 -13.48 19.08
N PHE A 15 3.51 -12.56 20.04
CA PHE A 15 2.51 -11.49 20.08
C PHE A 15 2.54 -10.59 18.84
N ARG A 16 1.46 -10.64 18.03
CA ARG A 16 1.24 -9.80 16.83
C ARG A 16 0.32 -8.59 17.05
N THR A 17 -0.48 -8.60 18.12
CA THR A 17 -1.38 -7.48 18.49
C THR A 17 -1.35 -7.22 19.99
N ALA A 18 -1.52 -5.95 20.39
CA ALA A 18 -1.62 -5.55 21.79
C ALA A 18 -2.86 -6.16 22.46
N ALA A 19 -3.96 -6.32 21.72
CA ALA A 19 -5.17 -6.95 22.21
C ALA A 19 -4.94 -8.40 22.66
N HIS A 20 -4.12 -9.17 21.94
CA HIS A 20 -3.74 -10.53 22.36
C HIS A 20 -2.88 -10.50 23.63
N ALA A 21 -1.80 -9.72 23.62
CA ALA A 21 -0.90 -9.60 24.77
C ALA A 21 -1.62 -9.10 26.03
N ILE A 22 -2.56 -8.16 25.91
CA ILE A 22 -3.40 -7.69 27.02
C ILE A 22 -4.29 -8.80 27.58
N ARG A 23 -4.83 -9.70 26.74
CA ARG A 23 -5.64 -10.84 27.21
C ARG A 23 -4.78 -11.82 28.01
N GLU A 24 -3.63 -12.24 27.48
CA GLU A 24 -2.73 -13.16 28.18
C GLU A 24 -2.20 -12.56 29.48
N LEU A 25 -1.91 -11.25 29.50
CA LEU A 25 -1.53 -10.54 30.73
C LEU A 25 -2.67 -10.46 31.74
N VAL A 26 -3.94 -10.35 31.31
CA VAL A 26 -5.09 -10.46 32.21
C VAL A 26 -5.18 -11.87 32.80
N GLN A 27 -5.10 -12.93 31.98
CA GLN A 27 -5.18 -14.31 32.44
C GLN A 27 -3.98 -14.72 33.32
N ALA A 28 -2.79 -14.14 33.09
CA ALA A 28 -1.61 -14.35 33.93
C ALA A 28 -1.61 -13.52 35.24
N CYS A 29 -2.38 -12.44 35.32
CA CYS A 29 -2.43 -11.56 36.51
C CYS A 29 -3.67 -11.76 37.39
N PHE A 30 -4.73 -12.38 36.89
CA PHE A 30 -6.04 -12.47 37.57
C PHE A 30 -6.68 -13.84 37.39
N GLU A 31 -7.35 -14.34 38.45
CA GLU A 31 -8.24 -15.50 38.35
C GLU A 31 -9.47 -15.12 37.52
N VAL A 32 -9.51 -15.60 36.28
CA VAL A 32 -10.51 -15.29 35.25
C VAL A 32 -10.99 -16.62 34.68
N GLU A 33 -12.32 -16.84 34.60
CA GLU A 33 -12.85 -18.04 33.95
C GLU A 33 -12.45 -18.04 32.46
N ASP A 34 -11.90 -19.14 31.95
CA ASP A 34 -11.37 -19.28 30.58
C ASP A 34 -12.36 -18.82 29.49
N ASP A 35 -13.66 -18.99 29.77
CA ASP A 35 -14.78 -18.68 28.89
C ASP A 35 -15.39 -17.27 29.12
N SER A 36 -14.75 -16.37 29.86
CA SER A 36 -15.25 -15.02 30.16
C SER A 36 -14.66 -13.93 29.25
N VAL A 37 -15.48 -12.96 28.81
CA VAL A 37 -14.98 -11.77 28.09
C VAL A 37 -14.71 -10.67 29.10
N VAL A 38 -13.42 -10.37 29.32
CA VAL A 38 -13.03 -9.14 30.02
C VAL A 38 -13.10 -7.98 29.01
N ASP A 39 -13.89 -6.96 29.33
CA ASP A 39 -13.98 -5.74 28.51
C ASP A 39 -12.60 -5.08 28.35
N ALA A 40 -12.31 -4.54 27.17
CA ALA A 40 -11.00 -3.94 26.88
C ALA A 40 -10.74 -2.65 27.69
N GLY A 41 -11.78 -1.94 28.14
CA GLY A 41 -11.68 -0.85 29.11
C GLY A 41 -11.30 -1.37 30.49
N LEU A 42 -12.08 -2.32 31.02
CA LEU A 42 -11.86 -2.95 32.32
C LEU A 42 -10.49 -3.64 32.43
N ALA A 43 -10.07 -4.37 31.40
CA ALA A 43 -8.75 -4.99 31.30
C ALA A 43 -7.63 -3.97 31.48
N ARG A 44 -7.72 -2.82 30.80
CA ARG A 44 -6.74 -1.71 30.94
C ARG A 44 -6.83 -1.00 32.27
N GLU A 45 -8.00 -0.94 32.92
CA GLU A 45 -8.13 -0.35 34.25
C GLU A 45 -7.47 -1.23 35.34
N GLU A 46 -7.71 -2.55 35.31
CA GLU A 46 -7.15 -3.46 36.31
C GLU A 46 -5.66 -3.74 36.06
N LEU A 47 -5.23 -4.01 34.83
CA LEU A 47 -3.80 -4.04 34.47
C LEU A 47 -3.10 -2.71 34.78
N GLY A 48 -3.82 -1.59 34.69
CA GLY A 48 -3.35 -0.26 35.06
C GLY A 48 -2.89 -0.13 36.52
N ARG A 49 -3.33 -1.05 37.38
CA ARG A 49 -2.98 -1.12 38.81
C ARG A 49 -1.79 -2.04 39.09
N VAL A 50 -1.52 -3.02 38.22
CA VAL A 50 -0.50 -4.09 38.37
C VAL A 50 0.93 -3.56 38.25
N ARG A 51 1.81 -4.06 39.13
CA ARG A 51 3.25 -3.73 39.19
C ARG A 51 4.07 -5.01 39.13
N ALA A 52 4.48 -5.41 37.93
CA ALA A 52 5.27 -6.61 37.66
C ALA A 52 6.53 -6.29 36.84
N LEU A 53 7.45 -7.25 36.79
CA LEU A 53 8.40 -7.40 35.68
C LEU A 53 7.73 -8.29 34.62
N VAL A 54 7.46 -7.75 33.44
CA VAL A 54 6.80 -8.45 32.34
C VAL A 54 7.84 -8.77 31.28
N VAL A 55 8.15 -10.06 31.10
CA VAL A 55 9.03 -10.57 30.04
C VAL A 55 8.15 -11.11 28.92
N LEU A 56 8.26 -10.52 27.73
CA LEU A 56 7.59 -11.01 26.52
C LEU A 56 8.67 -11.42 25.52
N ASP A 57 8.67 -12.71 25.14
CA ASP A 57 9.71 -13.31 24.31
C ASP A 57 9.17 -13.69 22.93
N GLY A 58 9.89 -13.33 21.86
CA GLY A 58 9.46 -13.57 20.47
C GLY A 58 8.47 -12.54 19.90
N VAL A 59 8.41 -11.33 20.46
CA VAL A 59 7.43 -10.28 20.11
C VAL A 59 7.57 -9.78 18.67
N ASP A 60 6.46 -9.74 17.92
CA ASP A 60 6.36 -9.17 16.56
C ASP A 60 5.26 -8.09 16.49
N LEU A 61 5.15 -7.29 17.55
CA LEU A 61 4.24 -6.15 17.61
C LEU A 61 4.74 -5.00 16.72
N PRO A 62 3.88 -4.36 15.92
CA PRO A 62 4.12 -3.03 15.40
C PRO A 62 4.36 -2.02 16.56
N PRO A 63 5.18 -0.96 16.39
CA PRO A 63 5.51 -0.06 17.49
C PRO A 63 4.33 0.67 18.14
N GLU A 64 3.23 0.92 17.40
CA GLU A 64 2.02 1.51 17.97
C GLU A 64 1.25 0.50 18.86
N GLU A 65 1.19 -0.78 18.46
CA GLU A 65 0.65 -1.85 19.29
C GLU A 65 1.50 -2.03 20.55
N ALA A 66 2.83 -2.00 20.43
CA ALA A 66 3.72 -2.03 21.58
C ALA A 66 3.47 -0.85 22.55
N ARG A 67 3.18 0.35 22.05
CA ARG A 67 2.78 1.49 22.91
C ARG A 67 1.44 1.28 23.61
N LEU A 68 0.44 0.72 22.93
CA LEU A 68 -0.86 0.38 23.53
C LEU A 68 -0.71 -0.64 24.66
N LEU A 69 0.17 -1.63 24.46
CA LEU A 69 0.50 -2.66 25.46
C LEU A 69 1.21 -2.07 26.68
N LEU A 70 2.25 -1.26 26.48
CA LEU A 70 2.95 -0.55 27.57
C LEU A 70 2.01 0.40 28.34
N ALA A 71 1.09 1.06 27.65
CA ALA A 71 0.09 1.95 28.25
C ALA A 71 -0.98 1.20 29.08
N ALA A 72 -1.17 -0.11 28.87
CA ALA A 72 -2.09 -0.93 29.66
C ALA A 72 -1.53 -1.29 31.06
N MET A 73 -0.20 -1.32 31.24
CA MET A 73 0.45 -1.59 32.54
C MET A 73 1.52 -0.51 32.86
N PRO A 74 1.15 0.77 33.02
CA PRO A 74 2.09 1.90 33.16
C PRO A 74 2.87 1.92 34.49
N ARG A 75 2.65 0.93 35.37
CA ARG A 75 3.38 0.69 36.63
C ARG A 75 4.34 -0.49 36.57
N SER A 76 4.32 -1.26 35.48
CA SER A 76 5.15 -2.46 35.29
C SER A 76 6.38 -2.16 34.43
N VAL A 77 7.42 -2.98 34.55
CA VAL A 77 8.64 -2.89 33.74
C VAL A 77 8.59 -3.98 32.69
N PHE A 78 8.70 -3.62 31.42
CA PHE A 78 8.70 -4.58 30.32
C PHE A 78 10.11 -4.89 29.81
N VAL A 79 10.37 -6.17 29.56
CA VAL A 79 11.51 -6.67 28.81
C VAL A 79 10.94 -7.38 27.57
N LEU A 80 11.20 -6.81 26.39
CA LEU A 80 10.72 -7.34 25.12
C LEU A 80 11.89 -7.95 24.35
N SER A 81 11.81 -9.25 24.05
CA SER A 81 12.64 -9.90 23.03
C SER A 81 11.93 -9.82 21.69
N SER A 82 12.66 -9.46 20.63
CA SER A 82 12.11 -9.29 19.29
C SER A 82 13.20 -9.39 18.23
N ARG A 83 12.83 -9.88 17.04
CA ARG A 83 13.65 -9.78 15.82
C ARG A 83 13.50 -8.44 15.10
N ARG A 84 12.49 -7.63 15.48
CA ARG A 84 12.24 -6.30 14.92
C ARG A 84 13.27 -5.30 15.44
N ASP A 85 13.76 -4.43 14.56
CA ASP A 85 14.72 -3.41 14.93
C ASP A 85 14.09 -2.04 15.23
N ASP A 86 12.77 -1.89 15.02
CA ASP A 86 11.98 -0.66 15.11
C ASP A 86 11.34 -0.38 16.50
N LEU A 87 11.19 -1.40 17.35
CA LEU A 87 10.57 -1.29 18.69
C LEU A 87 11.28 -0.36 19.69
N TRP A 88 12.46 0.18 19.35
CA TRP A 88 13.15 1.22 20.14
C TRP A 88 12.32 2.50 20.31
N VAL A 89 11.36 2.79 19.42
CA VAL A 89 10.45 3.93 19.58
C VAL A 89 9.40 3.75 20.70
N ALA A 90 9.47 2.63 21.43
CA ALA A 90 8.70 2.31 22.61
C ALA A 90 9.57 2.08 23.88
N GLY A 91 10.91 2.01 23.77
CA GLY A 91 11.77 1.67 24.91
C GLY A 91 13.27 1.66 24.65
N ARG A 92 14.08 1.26 25.65
CA ARG A 92 15.54 1.20 25.51
C ARG A 92 15.98 -0.07 24.77
N ARG A 93 16.47 0.07 23.53
CA ARG A 93 17.03 -1.04 22.74
C ARG A 93 18.38 -1.49 23.32
N ARG A 94 18.52 -2.80 23.54
CA ARG A 94 19.81 -3.49 23.75
C ARG A 94 19.97 -4.49 22.60
N PRO A 95 20.76 -4.20 21.56
CA PRO A 95 21.01 -5.18 20.50
C PRO A 95 21.81 -6.35 21.08
N LEU A 96 21.42 -7.57 20.70
CA LEU A 96 22.22 -8.78 20.90
C LEU A 96 23.01 -9.01 19.61
N GLY A 97 24.33 -9.13 19.72
CA GLY A 97 25.19 -9.57 18.63
C GLY A 97 25.35 -11.09 18.66
N GLY A 98 26.10 -11.63 17.69
CA GLY A 98 26.60 -13.00 17.79
C GLY A 98 27.54 -13.19 18.99
N LEU A 99 27.69 -14.44 19.42
CA LEU A 99 28.64 -14.83 20.46
C LEU A 99 30.10 -14.56 20.02
N PRO A 100 31.00 -14.26 20.95
CA PRO A 100 32.44 -14.46 20.77
C PRO A 100 32.77 -15.88 20.32
N LEU A 101 33.88 -16.06 19.60
CA LEU A 101 34.32 -17.38 19.12
C LEU A 101 34.58 -18.38 20.27
N GLU A 102 35.15 -17.91 21.38
CA GLU A 102 35.42 -18.76 22.55
C GLU A 102 34.12 -19.28 23.19
N ASP A 103 33.12 -18.41 23.34
CA ASP A 103 31.78 -18.77 23.84
C ASP A 103 31.04 -19.70 22.86
N ALA A 104 31.19 -19.47 21.55
CA ALA A 104 30.61 -20.34 20.52
C ALA A 104 31.25 -21.75 20.51
N LEU A 105 32.56 -21.85 20.76
CA LEU A 105 33.29 -23.11 20.92
C LEU A 105 32.93 -23.83 22.22
N ALA A 106 32.65 -23.12 23.31
CA ALA A 106 32.15 -23.70 24.54
C ALA A 106 30.72 -24.27 24.34
N MET A 107 29.80 -23.44 23.85
CA MET A 107 28.42 -23.83 23.52
C MET A 107 28.36 -25.04 22.58
N ALA A 108 29.20 -25.09 21.54
CA ALA A 108 29.21 -26.22 20.61
C ALA A 108 29.65 -27.53 21.28
N ARG A 109 30.58 -27.48 22.25
CA ARG A 109 30.97 -28.66 23.04
C ARG A 109 29.90 -29.07 24.04
N ASP A 110 29.26 -28.11 24.70
CA ASP A 110 28.18 -28.39 25.66
C ASP A 110 26.97 -29.07 24.98
N GLU A 111 26.62 -28.67 23.75
CA GLU A 111 25.46 -29.23 23.02
C GLU A 111 25.75 -30.53 22.24
N LEU A 112 27.01 -30.79 21.85
CA LEU A 112 27.38 -31.89 20.93
C LEU A 112 28.47 -32.85 21.45
N GLY A 113 29.22 -32.46 22.47
CA GLY A 113 30.32 -33.23 23.09
C GLY A 113 31.72 -32.65 22.84
N ASP A 114 32.72 -33.16 23.56
CA ASP A 114 34.11 -32.68 23.49
C ASP A 114 34.79 -32.90 22.13
N ASP A 115 34.32 -33.87 21.33
CA ASP A 115 34.90 -34.29 20.03
C ASP A 115 34.65 -33.29 18.86
N VAL A 116 34.13 -32.09 19.15
CA VAL A 116 33.81 -31.07 18.14
C VAL A 116 35.08 -30.37 17.61
N ASP A 117 35.28 -30.42 16.29
CA ASP A 117 36.38 -29.74 15.61
C ASP A 117 36.22 -28.20 15.70
N ALA A 118 37.18 -27.57 16.37
CA ALA A 118 37.23 -26.13 16.56
C ALA A 118 37.40 -25.34 15.24
N ALA A 119 38.06 -25.90 14.22
CA ALA A 119 38.23 -25.25 12.93
C ALA A 119 36.92 -25.21 12.12
N GLU A 120 36.10 -26.27 12.22
CA GLU A 120 34.76 -26.29 11.63
C GLU A 120 33.82 -25.29 12.31
N VAL A 121 33.79 -25.27 13.65
CA VAL A 121 32.99 -24.31 14.42
C VAL A 121 33.45 -22.88 14.18
N GLU A 122 34.75 -22.62 14.05
CA GLU A 122 35.26 -21.30 13.67
C GLU A 122 34.80 -20.90 12.26
N SER A 123 34.74 -21.85 11.31
CA SER A 123 34.22 -21.57 9.97
C SER A 123 32.71 -21.27 9.97
N ASP A 124 31.91 -21.94 10.80
CA ASP A 124 30.49 -21.62 10.92
C ASP A 124 30.26 -20.32 11.68
N TRP A 125 31.04 -20.06 12.73
CA TRP A 125 31.03 -18.79 13.45
C TRP A 125 31.26 -17.60 12.51
N ARG A 126 32.25 -17.71 11.60
CA ARG A 126 32.47 -16.72 10.53
C ARG A 126 31.26 -16.62 9.57
N ALA A 127 30.73 -17.75 9.12
CA ALA A 127 29.64 -17.80 8.14
C ALA A 127 28.25 -17.41 8.69
N CYS A 128 28.09 -17.41 10.01
CA CYS A 128 26.85 -17.08 10.74
C CYS A 128 26.96 -15.78 11.54
N GLY A 129 28.07 -15.05 11.45
CA GLY A 129 28.30 -13.81 12.22
C GLY A 129 28.23 -14.00 13.73
N GLY A 130 28.55 -15.20 14.22
CA GLY A 130 28.41 -15.59 15.63
C GLY A 130 27.00 -15.96 16.11
N ASN A 131 25.99 -16.10 15.24
CA ASN A 131 24.64 -16.51 15.67
C ASN A 131 24.68 -17.90 16.35
N PRO A 132 24.33 -18.01 17.67
CA PRO A 132 24.45 -19.26 18.39
C PRO A 132 23.64 -20.40 17.78
N LEU A 133 22.39 -20.14 17.34
CA LEU A 133 21.51 -21.17 16.82
C LEU A 133 22.02 -21.75 15.49
N ASP A 134 22.41 -20.90 14.55
CA ASP A 134 22.92 -21.35 13.25
C ASP A 134 24.21 -22.18 13.39
N ILE A 135 25.06 -21.84 14.37
CA ILE A 135 26.31 -22.58 14.64
C ILE A 135 25.98 -23.98 15.18
N VAL A 136 25.10 -24.09 16.18
CA VAL A 136 24.68 -25.40 16.71
C VAL A 136 23.97 -26.23 15.65
N GLU A 137 23.07 -25.64 14.85
CA GLU A 137 22.37 -26.34 13.77
C GLU A 137 23.34 -26.93 12.73
N ARG A 138 24.32 -26.16 12.26
CA ARG A 138 25.30 -26.65 11.28
C ARG A 138 26.23 -27.72 11.84
N ALA A 139 26.75 -27.51 13.06
CA ALA A 139 27.61 -28.49 13.71
C ALA A 139 26.86 -29.80 14.00
N ALA A 140 25.59 -29.72 14.42
CA ALA A 140 24.72 -30.88 14.62
C ALA A 140 24.39 -31.64 13.33
N VAL A 141 24.23 -30.93 12.20
CA VAL A 141 24.08 -31.55 10.87
C VAL A 141 25.36 -32.28 10.44
N ARG A 142 26.56 -31.71 10.66
CA ARG A 142 27.83 -32.39 10.34
C ARG A 142 28.11 -33.60 11.24
N ASP A 143 27.81 -33.52 12.54
CA ASP A 143 27.87 -34.67 13.45
C ASP A 143 26.90 -35.77 13.02
N SER A 144 25.63 -35.41 12.75
CA SER A 144 24.63 -36.35 12.22
C SER A 144 25.07 -36.99 10.91
N ALA A 145 25.71 -36.24 10.01
CA ALA A 145 26.29 -36.79 8.78
C ALA A 145 27.43 -37.77 9.07
N ARG A 146 28.39 -37.43 9.94
CA ARG A 146 29.50 -38.32 10.34
C ARG A 146 29.03 -39.63 10.99
N ARG A 147 27.95 -39.61 11.76
CA ARG A 147 27.33 -40.82 12.34
C ARG A 147 26.63 -41.72 11.30
N VAL A 148 26.31 -41.18 10.13
CA VAL A 148 25.56 -41.83 9.04
C VAL A 148 26.45 -42.27 7.89
N GLY A 149 27.55 -41.55 7.61
CA GLY A 149 28.49 -41.85 6.53
C GLY A 149 29.72 -40.94 6.56
N ALA A 150 30.70 -41.24 5.70
CA ALA A 150 31.91 -40.44 5.59
C ALA A 150 31.63 -39.10 4.88
N VAL A 151 31.83 -37.98 5.59
CA VAL A 151 31.94 -36.65 4.98
C VAL A 151 33.27 -36.61 4.19
N PRO A 152 33.29 -36.16 2.93
CA PRO A 152 34.53 -36.15 2.13
C PRO A 152 35.60 -35.21 2.70
N GLU A 153 36.81 -35.72 2.90
CA GLU A 153 37.96 -34.90 3.30
C GLU A 153 38.33 -33.91 2.18
N GLY A 154 38.44 -32.62 2.53
CA GLY A 154 38.97 -31.57 1.65
C GLY A 154 37.96 -30.73 0.85
N ALA A 155 36.65 -30.94 1.01
CA ALA A 155 35.63 -30.03 0.47
C ALA A 155 35.57 -28.71 1.28
N SER A 156 35.08 -27.60 0.69
CA SER A 156 34.96 -26.34 1.43
C SER A 156 33.83 -26.38 2.47
N SER A 157 33.95 -25.60 3.54
CA SER A 157 33.03 -25.68 4.70
C SER A 157 31.56 -25.36 4.39
N ALA A 158 31.28 -24.69 3.26
CA ALA A 158 29.93 -24.51 2.73
C ALA A 158 29.44 -25.77 1.98
N GLU A 159 30.21 -26.27 1.01
CA GLU A 159 29.90 -27.51 0.27
C GLU A 159 29.72 -28.71 1.21
N VAL A 160 30.53 -28.78 2.28
CA VAL A 160 30.42 -29.78 3.34
C VAL A 160 29.06 -29.71 4.04
N VAL A 161 28.47 -28.53 4.25
CA VAL A 161 27.11 -28.42 4.84
C VAL A 161 26.05 -28.88 3.87
N GLU A 162 26.12 -28.50 2.59
CA GLU A 162 25.13 -28.96 1.58
C GLU A 162 25.17 -30.49 1.42
N GLN A 163 26.37 -31.06 1.37
CA GLN A 163 26.58 -32.52 1.32
C GLN A 163 26.15 -33.21 2.61
N ALA A 164 26.43 -32.64 3.79
CA ALA A 164 25.98 -33.18 5.07
C ALA A 164 24.44 -33.18 5.19
N VAL A 165 23.76 -32.10 4.77
CA VAL A 165 22.30 -32.05 4.68
C VAL A 165 21.79 -33.14 3.74
N ALA A 166 22.37 -33.29 2.54
CA ALA A 166 21.95 -34.31 1.59
C ALA A 166 22.13 -35.75 2.13
N ILE A 167 23.25 -36.04 2.79
CA ILE A 167 23.53 -37.33 3.45
C ILE A 167 22.48 -37.61 4.54
N VAL A 168 22.24 -36.65 5.43
CA VAL A 168 21.31 -36.83 6.54
C VAL A 168 19.86 -36.97 6.06
N LEU A 169 19.41 -36.14 5.10
CA LEU A 169 18.08 -36.28 4.48
C LEU A 169 17.90 -37.61 3.74
N GLY A 170 18.96 -38.13 3.11
CA GLY A 170 18.99 -39.46 2.51
C GLY A 170 18.81 -40.59 3.53
N SER A 171 19.33 -40.42 4.75
CA SER A 171 19.27 -41.42 5.82
C SER A 171 17.95 -41.47 6.59
N LEU A 172 17.07 -40.48 6.43
CA LEU A 172 15.79 -40.43 7.13
C LEU A 172 14.89 -41.63 6.77
N THR A 173 14.16 -42.13 7.77
CA THR A 173 13.02 -43.02 7.53
C THR A 173 11.93 -42.28 6.75
N ASP A 174 11.08 -43.01 6.05
CA ASP A 174 9.96 -42.41 5.31
C ASP A 174 9.01 -41.67 6.26
N ASP A 175 8.74 -42.25 7.44
CA ASP A 175 8.03 -41.60 8.56
C ASP A 175 8.63 -40.21 8.93
N ALA A 176 9.95 -40.12 9.05
CA ALA A 176 10.63 -38.87 9.39
C ALA A 176 10.64 -37.88 8.21
N ARG A 177 10.74 -38.37 6.97
CA ARG A 177 10.71 -37.53 5.76
C ARG A 177 9.33 -36.92 5.52
N GLU A 178 8.25 -37.69 5.73
CA GLU A 178 6.87 -37.18 5.68
C GLU A 178 6.58 -36.18 6.80
N ALA A 179 7.15 -36.38 8.00
CA ALA A 179 7.07 -35.42 9.09
C ALA A 179 7.90 -34.13 8.86
N LEU A 180 8.94 -34.18 8.02
CA LEU A 180 9.78 -33.01 7.70
C LEU A 180 9.13 -32.08 6.67
N ARG A 181 8.44 -32.63 5.66
CA ARG A 181 7.73 -31.86 4.61
C ARG A 181 6.85 -30.71 5.15
N PRO A 182 5.95 -30.90 6.12
CA PRO A 182 5.11 -29.81 6.64
C PRO A 182 5.92 -28.71 7.31
N LEU A 183 6.95 -29.06 8.09
CA LEU A 183 7.81 -28.09 8.75
C LEU A 183 8.55 -27.22 7.71
N VAL A 184 9.17 -27.84 6.71
CA VAL A 184 9.88 -27.15 5.62
C VAL A 184 8.93 -26.25 4.81
N ALA A 185 7.72 -26.71 4.49
CA ALA A 185 6.79 -25.98 3.62
C ALA A 185 6.36 -24.61 4.18
N LEU A 186 6.22 -24.52 5.50
CA LEU A 186 5.89 -23.28 6.20
C LEU A 186 7.13 -22.55 6.76
N GLY A 187 8.26 -23.24 6.88
CA GLY A 187 9.55 -22.70 7.34
C GLY A 187 9.59 -22.47 8.84
N ASP A 188 10.16 -21.35 9.26
CA ASP A 188 10.25 -20.96 10.67
C ASP A 188 8.87 -20.67 11.29
N VAL A 189 8.25 -21.71 11.84
CA VAL A 189 6.99 -21.70 12.58
C VAL A 189 6.96 -22.89 13.57
N ARG A 190 6.36 -22.71 14.76
CA ARG A 190 6.26 -23.76 15.80
C ARG A 190 4.97 -24.57 15.64
N TRP A 191 5.08 -25.88 15.44
CA TRP A 191 3.97 -26.83 15.30
C TRP A 191 3.75 -27.63 16.58
N GLY A 192 2.54 -27.71 17.14
CA GLY A 192 2.26 -28.72 18.18
C GLY A 192 2.30 -30.15 17.63
N ALA A 193 2.67 -31.10 18.48
CA ALA A 193 2.86 -32.51 18.10
C ALA A 193 1.60 -33.15 17.48
N SER A 194 0.41 -32.80 17.98
CA SER A 194 -0.88 -33.31 17.51
C SER A 194 -1.22 -32.83 16.10
N LEU A 195 -1.07 -31.53 15.83
CA LEU A 195 -1.24 -30.98 14.48
C LEU A 195 -0.23 -31.56 13.52
N LEU A 196 1.04 -31.65 13.91
CA LEU A 196 2.10 -32.18 13.06
C LEU A 196 1.81 -33.63 12.65
N THR A 197 1.42 -34.49 13.61
CA THR A 197 0.99 -35.87 13.32
C THR A 197 -0.24 -35.93 12.43
N ALA A 198 -1.22 -35.03 12.58
CA ALA A 198 -2.36 -34.96 11.66
C ALA A 198 -1.96 -34.52 10.24
N ALA A 199 -1.04 -33.55 10.13
CA ALA A 199 -0.62 -32.95 8.87
C ALA A 199 0.31 -33.83 8.01
N CYS A 200 1.00 -34.81 8.60
CA CYS A 200 1.79 -35.82 7.89
C CYS A 200 1.24 -37.27 7.96
N GLY A 201 0.29 -37.56 8.85
CA GLY A 201 -0.22 -38.91 9.10
C GLY A 201 0.72 -39.82 9.91
N VAL A 202 1.86 -39.30 10.39
CA VAL A 202 2.90 -40.06 11.09
C VAL A 202 2.86 -39.78 12.59
N PRO A 203 2.79 -40.81 13.47
CA PRO A 203 2.87 -40.63 14.92
C PRO A 203 4.20 -39.98 15.36
N GLU A 204 4.11 -38.98 16.23
CA GLU A 204 5.22 -38.17 16.77
C GLU A 204 6.52 -38.97 17.00
N GLY A 205 6.45 -40.09 17.71
CA GLY A 205 7.60 -40.93 18.06
C GLY A 205 8.42 -41.48 16.87
N ARG A 206 7.77 -41.68 15.71
CA ARG A 206 8.37 -42.15 14.45
C ARG A 206 8.70 -41.02 13.47
N GLY A 207 7.98 -39.90 13.55
CA GLY A 207 8.19 -38.71 12.71
C GLY A 207 8.99 -37.63 13.43
N ALA A 208 8.28 -36.63 13.97
CA ALA A 208 8.86 -35.43 14.57
C ALA A 208 9.91 -35.70 15.67
N ALA A 209 9.71 -36.71 16.51
CA ALA A 209 10.69 -37.07 17.55
C ALA A 209 11.96 -37.73 16.98
N VAL A 210 11.94 -38.30 15.77
CA VAL A 210 13.17 -38.70 15.07
C VAL A 210 13.92 -37.45 14.62
N LEU A 211 13.24 -36.50 13.97
CA LEU A 211 13.83 -35.25 13.49
C LEU A 211 14.48 -34.42 14.62
N ALA A 212 13.88 -34.43 15.82
CA ALA A 212 14.46 -33.80 17.00
C ALA A 212 15.68 -34.56 17.56
N ARG A 213 15.66 -35.90 17.57
CA ARG A 213 16.84 -36.71 17.95
C ARG A 213 18.00 -36.56 16.96
N THR A 214 17.72 -36.30 15.69
CA THR A 214 18.73 -35.98 14.66
C THR A 214 18.99 -34.48 14.49
N ARG A 215 18.51 -33.64 15.43
CA ARG A 215 18.69 -32.16 15.46
C ARG A 215 18.30 -31.42 14.15
N LEU A 216 17.48 -32.03 13.28
CA LEU A 216 16.93 -31.39 12.08
C LEU A 216 15.69 -30.53 12.37
N ALA A 217 15.07 -30.79 13.52
CA ALA A 217 14.04 -29.97 14.11
C ALA A 217 14.36 -29.72 15.59
N HIS A 218 14.00 -28.55 16.09
CA HIS A 218 14.03 -28.26 17.53
C HIS A 218 12.72 -28.67 18.17
N ARG A 219 12.75 -29.00 19.46
CA ARG A 219 11.55 -29.32 20.26
C ARG A 219 11.52 -28.42 21.50
N GLU A 220 10.69 -27.39 21.48
CA GLU A 220 10.54 -26.37 22.51
C GLU A 220 9.11 -26.46 23.06
N ASP A 221 8.93 -26.61 24.38
CA ASP A 221 7.61 -26.71 25.03
C ASP A 221 6.64 -27.72 24.38
N GLY A 222 7.19 -28.82 23.85
CA GLY A 222 6.42 -29.86 23.13
C GLY A 222 6.04 -29.53 21.69
N ARG A 223 6.39 -28.33 21.19
CA ARG A 223 6.22 -27.90 19.80
C ARG A 223 7.50 -28.11 18.99
N TYR A 224 7.37 -28.22 17.68
CA TYR A 224 8.43 -28.55 16.73
C TYR A 224 8.66 -27.42 15.72
N ARG A 225 9.94 -27.08 15.47
CA ARG A 225 10.40 -26.09 14.48
C ARG A 225 11.49 -26.74 13.62
N VAL A 226 11.50 -26.56 12.30
CA VAL A 226 12.62 -27.03 11.46
C VAL A 226 13.86 -26.14 11.62
N SER A 227 15.04 -26.72 11.42
CA SER A 227 16.30 -25.98 11.31
C SER A 227 16.34 -25.08 10.08
N ASP A 228 16.84 -23.85 10.23
CA ASP A 228 17.01 -22.88 9.13
C ASP A 228 18.16 -23.27 8.18
N VAL A 229 19.01 -24.23 8.56
CA VAL A 229 19.92 -24.94 7.63
C VAL A 229 19.14 -25.85 6.68
N VAL A 230 18.15 -26.59 7.19
CA VAL A 230 17.43 -27.65 6.45
C VAL A 230 16.39 -27.07 5.48
N THR A 231 15.74 -25.95 5.81
CA THR A 231 14.71 -25.30 4.97
C THR A 231 15.20 -24.94 3.57
N ARG A 232 16.50 -24.73 3.37
CA ARG A 232 17.11 -24.33 2.09
C ARG A 232 17.21 -25.46 1.05
N PHE A 233 17.18 -26.72 1.49
CA PHE A 233 17.53 -27.88 0.64
C PHE A 233 16.39 -28.89 0.41
N ALA A 234 15.26 -28.72 1.08
CA ALA A 234 14.14 -29.65 1.02
C ALA A 234 12.98 -29.09 0.16
N GLY A 235 12.52 -29.88 -0.82
CA GLY A 235 11.35 -29.55 -1.64
C GLY A 235 10.04 -29.65 -0.85
N ALA A 236 9.13 -28.70 -1.05
CA ALA A 236 7.90 -28.55 -0.27
C ALA A 236 6.62 -28.59 -1.13
N GLU A 237 5.70 -29.49 -0.79
CA GLU A 237 4.36 -29.55 -1.37
C GLU A 237 3.36 -28.75 -0.54
N LEU A 238 3.17 -27.47 -0.87
CA LEU A 238 2.31 -26.56 -0.10
C LEU A 238 0.81 -26.88 -0.28
N VAL A 239 0.34 -27.18 -1.49
CA VAL A 239 -1.10 -27.39 -1.77
C VAL A 239 -1.70 -28.56 -0.98
N PRO A 240 -1.11 -29.77 -0.98
CA PRO A 240 -1.64 -30.89 -0.21
C PRO A 240 -1.59 -30.64 1.30
N LEU A 241 -0.63 -29.84 1.77
CA LEU A 241 -0.53 -29.48 3.18
C LEU A 241 -1.68 -28.56 3.62
N VAL A 242 -1.93 -27.47 2.89
CA VAL A 242 -3.00 -26.50 3.24
C VAL A 242 -4.38 -27.17 3.19
N ALA A 243 -4.60 -28.12 2.28
CA ALA A 243 -5.81 -28.94 2.26
C ALA A 243 -5.97 -29.79 3.54
N ARG A 244 -4.91 -30.49 3.98
CA ARG A 244 -4.93 -31.29 5.23
C ARG A 244 -5.07 -30.41 6.48
N LEU A 245 -4.48 -29.22 6.49
CA LEU A 245 -4.69 -28.23 7.56
C LEU A 245 -6.16 -27.78 7.63
N ALA A 246 -6.82 -27.57 6.49
CA ALA A 246 -8.23 -27.20 6.43
C ALA A 246 -9.16 -28.33 6.93
N GLU A 247 -8.85 -29.58 6.58
CA GLU A 247 -9.56 -30.79 7.04
C GLU A 247 -9.39 -31.03 8.55
N TRP A 248 -8.16 -30.87 9.06
CA TRP A 248 -7.90 -30.88 10.50
C TRP A 248 -8.65 -29.76 11.22
N ALA A 249 -8.58 -28.51 10.73
CA ALA A 249 -9.29 -27.38 11.35
C ALA A 249 -10.83 -27.49 11.25
N ALA A 250 -11.37 -28.35 10.37
CA ALA A 250 -12.79 -28.67 10.30
C ALA A 250 -13.24 -29.73 11.34
N SER A 251 -12.30 -30.49 11.91
CA SER A 251 -12.56 -31.65 12.77
C SER A 251 -11.95 -31.56 14.17
N ALA A 252 -10.98 -30.67 14.38
CA ALA A 252 -10.35 -30.38 15.65
C ALA A 252 -11.24 -29.53 16.58
N GLU A 253 -11.01 -29.65 17.89
CA GLU A 253 -11.65 -28.78 18.88
C GLU A 253 -11.24 -27.32 18.68
N PRO A 254 -12.13 -26.33 18.87
CA PRO A 254 -11.83 -24.92 18.60
C PRO A 254 -10.60 -24.37 19.35
N ALA A 255 -10.34 -24.87 20.56
CA ALA A 255 -9.15 -24.53 21.35
C ALA A 255 -7.84 -25.05 20.72
N ALA A 256 -7.86 -26.23 20.09
CA ALA A 256 -6.70 -26.78 19.41
C ALA A 256 -6.37 -25.97 18.14
N VAL A 257 -7.38 -25.50 17.41
CA VAL A 257 -7.19 -24.59 16.26
C VAL A 257 -6.63 -23.23 16.70
N ALA A 258 -7.06 -22.71 17.85
CA ALA A 258 -6.53 -21.47 18.41
C ALA A 258 -5.06 -21.60 18.85
N GLY A 259 -4.68 -22.71 19.49
CA GLY A 259 -3.30 -22.95 19.92
C GLY A 259 -2.28 -23.07 18.77
N GLU A 260 -2.73 -23.41 17.56
CA GLU A 260 -1.91 -23.57 16.35
C GLU A 260 -2.01 -22.37 15.38
N LEU A 261 -2.43 -21.19 15.88
CA LEU A 261 -2.67 -20.00 15.08
C LEU A 261 -1.50 -19.63 14.14
N ASP A 262 -0.26 -19.62 14.64
CA ASP A 262 0.92 -19.29 13.82
C ASP A 262 1.07 -20.22 12.59
N VAL A 263 0.72 -21.51 12.74
CA VAL A 263 0.74 -22.49 11.64
C VAL A 263 -0.37 -22.17 10.63
N VAL A 264 -1.57 -21.83 11.11
CA VAL A 264 -2.71 -21.43 10.28
C VAL A 264 -2.42 -20.14 9.51
N GLU A 265 -1.96 -19.08 10.18
CA GLU A 265 -1.62 -17.80 9.55
C GLU A 265 -0.48 -17.95 8.53
N ARG A 266 0.58 -18.70 8.85
CA ARG A 266 1.69 -18.97 7.93
C ARG A 266 1.22 -19.79 6.72
N ALA A 267 0.37 -20.78 6.91
CA ALA A 267 -0.21 -21.57 5.82
C ALA A 267 -1.07 -20.72 4.89
N LEU A 268 -1.93 -19.86 5.44
CA LEU A 268 -2.76 -18.92 4.67
C LEU A 268 -1.93 -17.92 3.88
N ALA A 269 -0.92 -17.29 4.50
CA ALA A 269 -0.03 -16.35 3.83
C ALA A 269 0.72 -17.03 2.67
N ARG A 270 1.40 -18.16 2.94
CA ARG A 270 2.15 -18.91 1.93
C ARG A 270 1.26 -19.40 0.78
N ALA A 271 0.02 -19.80 1.06
CA ALA A 271 -0.93 -20.22 0.04
C ALA A 271 -1.35 -19.05 -0.87
N LEU A 272 -1.58 -17.87 -0.31
CA LEU A 272 -1.87 -16.66 -1.09
C LEU A 272 -0.69 -16.21 -1.96
N ASP A 273 0.53 -16.28 -1.43
CA ASP A 273 1.76 -15.93 -2.16
C ASP A 273 2.08 -16.93 -3.29
N ALA A 274 1.47 -18.12 -3.26
CA ALA A 274 1.55 -19.15 -4.29
C ALA A 274 0.28 -19.24 -5.18
N GLU A 275 -0.61 -18.24 -5.11
CA GLU A 275 -1.87 -18.13 -5.87
C GLU A 275 -2.88 -19.30 -5.60
N GLN A 276 -2.72 -20.01 -4.49
CA GLN A 276 -3.54 -21.18 -4.10
C GLN A 276 -4.83 -20.75 -3.37
N HIS A 277 -5.58 -19.86 -4.01
CA HIS A 277 -6.69 -19.13 -3.42
C HIS A 277 -7.80 -20.04 -2.86
N GLU A 278 -8.18 -21.12 -3.55
CA GLU A 278 -9.19 -22.08 -3.07
C GLU A 278 -8.76 -22.83 -1.80
N SER A 279 -7.48 -23.24 -1.71
CA SER A 279 -6.96 -23.93 -0.52
C SER A 279 -6.84 -22.97 0.67
N ALA A 280 -6.40 -21.73 0.43
CA ALA A 280 -6.40 -20.67 1.44
C ALA A 280 -7.83 -20.35 1.93
N LEU A 281 -8.78 -20.26 1.01
CA LEU A 281 -10.19 -19.99 1.29
C LEU A 281 -10.82 -21.09 2.17
N ALA A 282 -10.55 -22.36 1.86
CA ALA A 282 -11.02 -23.49 2.66
C ALA A 282 -10.49 -23.45 4.11
N LEU A 283 -9.19 -23.21 4.29
CA LEU A 283 -8.56 -23.10 5.62
C LEU A 283 -9.06 -21.88 6.40
N ALA A 284 -9.17 -20.71 5.76
CA ALA A 284 -9.62 -19.48 6.41
C ALA A 284 -11.05 -19.61 6.93
N ARG A 285 -11.92 -20.32 6.19
CA ARG A 285 -13.31 -20.56 6.59
C ARG A 285 -13.43 -21.51 7.79
N THR A 286 -12.62 -22.57 7.88
CA THR A 286 -12.69 -23.50 9.02
C THR A 286 -12.05 -22.87 10.26
N ALA A 287 -10.88 -22.25 10.11
CA ALA A 287 -10.18 -21.57 11.19
C ALA A 287 -10.97 -20.39 11.79
N SER A 288 -11.61 -19.55 10.96
CA SER A 288 -12.40 -18.41 11.46
C SER A 288 -13.60 -18.84 12.32
N VAL A 289 -14.24 -19.98 12.02
CA VAL A 289 -15.33 -20.53 12.87
C VAL A 289 -14.79 -20.97 14.23
N ALA A 290 -13.59 -21.56 14.29
CA ALA A 290 -12.95 -21.94 15.55
C ALA A 290 -12.54 -20.70 16.38
N LEU A 291 -11.82 -19.76 15.76
CA LEU A 291 -11.34 -18.53 16.42
C LEU A 291 -12.48 -17.62 16.90
N ALA A 292 -13.63 -17.62 16.21
CA ALA A 292 -14.83 -16.92 16.67
C ALA A 292 -15.47 -17.58 17.91
N ARG A 293 -15.46 -18.93 18.00
CA ARG A 293 -15.96 -19.65 19.18
C ARG A 293 -15.07 -19.42 20.40
N THR A 294 -13.75 -19.46 20.22
CA THR A 294 -12.76 -19.19 21.28
C THR A 294 -12.47 -17.70 21.46
N ARG A 295 -13.21 -16.81 20.78
CA ARG A 295 -13.19 -15.34 20.94
C ARG A 295 -11.79 -14.71 20.80
N HIS A 296 -10.92 -15.30 19.97
CA HIS A 296 -9.61 -14.75 19.64
C HIS A 296 -9.75 -13.64 18.59
N TRP A 297 -10.42 -12.53 18.93
CA TRP A 297 -10.86 -11.50 17.97
C TRP A 297 -9.74 -10.91 17.09
N GLY A 298 -8.55 -10.68 17.64
CA GLY A 298 -7.40 -10.19 16.87
C GLY A 298 -6.92 -11.20 15.82
N ALA A 299 -6.72 -12.45 16.22
CA ALA A 299 -6.37 -13.57 15.35
C ALA A 299 -7.44 -13.83 14.28
N LEU A 300 -8.70 -13.77 14.69
CA LEU A 300 -9.86 -13.86 13.80
C LEU A 300 -9.81 -12.75 12.74
N ALA A 301 -9.52 -11.50 13.12
CA ALA A 301 -9.39 -10.41 12.16
C ALA A 301 -8.24 -10.63 11.16
N VAL A 302 -7.11 -11.22 11.57
CA VAL A 302 -6.02 -11.60 10.65
C VAL A 302 -6.47 -12.71 9.69
N VAL A 303 -7.02 -13.81 10.21
CA VAL A 303 -7.49 -14.95 9.41
C VAL A 303 -8.62 -14.56 8.45
N LEU A 304 -9.56 -13.71 8.87
CA LEU A 304 -10.62 -13.17 8.01
C LEU A 304 -10.06 -12.21 6.94
N THR A 305 -8.98 -11.48 7.22
CA THR A 305 -8.32 -10.60 6.22
C THR A 305 -7.58 -11.42 5.15
N LEU A 306 -6.91 -12.50 5.55
CA LEU A 306 -6.30 -13.46 4.62
C LEU A 306 -7.39 -14.24 3.85
N GLY A 307 -8.47 -14.63 4.51
CA GLY A 307 -9.67 -15.22 3.89
C GLY A 307 -10.34 -14.31 2.87
N LEU A 308 -10.42 -13.00 3.13
CA LEU A 308 -10.92 -12.01 2.18
C LEU A 308 -10.05 -11.94 0.91
N ARG A 309 -8.72 -11.91 1.06
CA ARG A 309 -7.78 -12.00 -0.08
C ARG A 309 -7.96 -13.31 -0.85
N ALA A 310 -8.19 -14.42 -0.16
CA ALA A 310 -8.42 -15.73 -0.78
C ALA A 310 -9.75 -15.76 -1.56
N ALA A 311 -10.83 -15.23 -0.99
CA ALA A 311 -12.13 -15.14 -1.66
C ALA A 311 -12.07 -14.28 -2.93
N ILE A 312 -11.38 -13.14 -2.88
CA ILE A 312 -11.17 -12.26 -4.05
C ILE A 312 -10.37 -12.99 -5.13
N GLY A 313 -9.24 -13.63 -4.77
CA GLY A 313 -8.40 -14.38 -5.72
C GLY A 313 -9.09 -15.60 -6.34
N ALA A 314 -10.03 -16.21 -5.61
CA ALA A 314 -10.89 -17.30 -6.11
C ALA A 314 -12.13 -16.80 -6.88
N GLY A 315 -12.40 -15.49 -6.92
CA GLY A 315 -13.63 -14.92 -7.49
C GLY A 315 -14.92 -15.27 -6.69
N SER A 316 -14.78 -15.71 -5.44
CA SER A 316 -15.89 -16.19 -4.60
C SER A 316 -16.61 -15.03 -3.90
N VAL A 317 -17.45 -14.31 -4.67
CA VAL A 317 -18.23 -13.14 -4.20
C VAL A 317 -19.01 -13.43 -2.91
N ARG A 318 -19.56 -14.64 -2.75
CA ARG A 318 -20.30 -15.04 -1.55
C ARG A 318 -19.42 -15.05 -0.30
N GLU A 319 -18.23 -15.63 -0.40
CA GLU A 319 -17.28 -15.67 0.72
C GLU A 319 -16.65 -14.28 0.93
N GLU A 320 -16.45 -13.48 -0.12
CA GLU A 320 -15.98 -12.08 -0.01
C GLU A 320 -16.95 -11.23 0.84
N VAL A 321 -18.26 -11.31 0.57
CA VAL A 321 -19.31 -10.68 1.38
C VAL A 321 -19.31 -11.22 2.82
N SER A 322 -19.09 -12.53 3.00
CA SER A 322 -19.00 -13.19 4.31
C SER A 322 -17.84 -12.66 5.15
N PHE A 323 -16.62 -12.61 4.58
CA PHE A 323 -15.43 -12.08 5.25
C PHE A 323 -15.55 -10.58 5.54
N ARG A 324 -16.08 -9.76 4.60
CA ARG A 324 -16.33 -8.33 4.85
C ARG A 324 -17.31 -8.12 6.02
N TYR A 325 -18.39 -8.90 6.08
CA TYR A 325 -19.34 -8.86 7.20
C TYR A 325 -18.68 -9.26 8.54
N ALA A 326 -17.93 -10.36 8.56
CA ALA A 326 -17.27 -10.83 9.78
C ALA A 326 -16.17 -9.87 10.27
N LEU A 327 -15.41 -9.26 9.36
CA LEU A 327 -14.45 -8.21 9.68
C LEU A 327 -15.15 -6.95 10.23
N ALA A 328 -16.31 -6.58 9.69
CA ALA A 328 -17.08 -5.46 10.22
C ALA A 328 -17.56 -5.71 11.66
N VAL A 329 -17.99 -6.93 11.99
CA VAL A 329 -18.32 -7.33 13.37
C VAL A 329 -17.09 -7.24 14.29
N CYS A 330 -15.92 -7.73 13.85
CA CYS A 330 -14.68 -7.57 14.61
C CYS A 330 -14.35 -6.08 14.84
N ARG A 331 -14.45 -5.25 13.80
CA ARG A 331 -14.18 -3.81 13.90
C ARG A 331 -15.20 -3.04 14.74
N LEU A 332 -16.43 -3.54 14.93
CA LEU A 332 -17.34 -2.97 15.92
C LEU A 332 -16.94 -3.32 17.35
N ASN A 333 -16.50 -4.57 17.58
CA ASN A 333 -15.94 -4.99 18.88
C ASN A 333 -14.67 -4.19 19.24
N ASP A 334 -13.85 -3.86 18.24
CA ASP A 334 -12.67 -2.99 18.36
C ASP A 334 -13.03 -1.47 18.48
N GLY A 335 -14.32 -1.10 18.58
CA GLY A 335 -14.79 0.30 18.62
C GLY A 335 -14.58 1.10 17.32
N SER A 336 -14.11 0.46 16.25
CA SER A 336 -13.73 1.04 14.96
C SER A 336 -14.90 1.13 13.99
N SER A 337 -16.04 1.68 14.44
CA SER A 337 -17.32 1.71 13.71
C SER A 337 -17.25 2.28 12.28
N ARG A 338 -16.31 3.20 12.00
CA ARG A 338 -16.07 3.71 10.63
C ARG A 338 -15.52 2.62 9.70
N GLN A 339 -14.54 1.84 10.14
CA GLN A 339 -13.98 0.75 9.32
C GLN A 339 -15.04 -0.34 9.09
N ALA A 340 -15.86 -0.63 10.10
CA ALA A 340 -16.98 -1.54 9.96
C ALA A 340 -18.03 -1.05 8.93
N ALA A 341 -18.36 0.25 8.92
CA ALA A 341 -19.24 0.84 7.91
C ALA A 341 -18.64 0.74 6.48
N GLU A 342 -17.34 1.01 6.31
CA GLU A 342 -16.67 0.90 5.00
C GLU A 342 -16.65 -0.56 4.50
N LEU A 343 -16.39 -1.54 5.37
CA LEU A 343 -16.46 -2.97 5.06
C LEU A 343 -17.88 -3.41 4.66
N LEU A 344 -18.92 -2.96 5.36
CA LEU A 344 -20.31 -3.28 4.99
C LEU A 344 -20.75 -2.57 3.71
N ALA A 345 -20.31 -1.34 3.45
CA ALA A 345 -20.56 -0.67 2.16
C ALA A 345 -19.95 -1.46 1.00
N GLY A 346 -18.72 -1.97 1.16
CA GLY A 346 -18.09 -2.89 0.22
C GLY A 346 -18.77 -4.25 0.10
N ALA A 347 -19.42 -4.75 1.15
CA ALA A 347 -20.24 -5.96 1.08
C ALA A 347 -21.57 -5.72 0.33
N LEU A 348 -22.19 -4.54 0.51
CA LEU A 348 -23.44 -4.15 -0.14
C LEU A 348 -23.27 -3.92 -1.65
N SER A 349 -22.12 -3.39 -2.11
CA SER A 349 -21.85 -3.18 -3.54
C SER A 349 -21.67 -4.48 -4.33
N LEU A 350 -21.35 -5.60 -3.66
CA LEU A 350 -21.28 -6.94 -4.24
C LEU A 350 -22.63 -7.70 -4.22
N GLY A 351 -23.54 -7.34 -3.31
CA GLY A 351 -24.78 -8.06 -3.02
C GLY A 351 -25.89 -7.95 -4.08
N GLY A 352 -25.56 -7.69 -5.34
CA GLY A 352 -26.51 -7.56 -6.44
C GLY A 352 -27.05 -8.90 -6.97
N ASP A 353 -26.21 -9.93 -7.04
CA ASP A 353 -26.53 -11.22 -7.67
C ASP A 353 -26.99 -12.30 -6.67
N ASP A 354 -28.21 -12.10 -6.14
CA ASP A 354 -29.26 -13.04 -5.67
C ASP A 354 -28.94 -14.34 -4.86
N GLN A 355 -27.69 -14.76 -4.63
CA GLN A 355 -27.39 -16.11 -4.12
C GLN A 355 -27.38 -16.29 -2.59
N ASP A 356 -27.37 -15.22 -1.79
CA ASP A 356 -27.55 -15.33 -0.32
C ASP A 356 -28.32 -14.14 0.26
N GLN A 357 -29.63 -14.12 0.01
CA GLN A 357 -30.55 -13.09 0.51
C GLN A 357 -30.55 -12.96 2.05
N ARG A 358 -30.16 -14.01 2.79
CA ARG A 358 -30.07 -13.99 4.26
C ARG A 358 -28.82 -13.24 4.74
N LEU A 359 -27.67 -13.50 4.14
CA LEU A 359 -26.45 -12.73 4.41
C LEU A 359 -26.64 -11.27 3.99
N ALA A 360 -27.20 -11.03 2.79
CA ALA A 360 -27.50 -9.68 2.31
C ALA A 360 -28.53 -8.93 3.17
N ALA A 361 -29.41 -9.62 3.90
CA ALA A 361 -30.28 -9.00 4.91
C ALA A 361 -29.48 -8.57 6.15
N ARG A 362 -28.65 -9.45 6.71
CA ARG A 362 -27.80 -9.14 7.88
C ARG A 362 -26.80 -8.02 7.63
N VAL A 363 -26.20 -7.96 6.44
CA VAL A 363 -25.30 -6.86 6.03
C VAL A 363 -26.05 -5.52 6.05
N ARG A 364 -27.29 -5.46 5.56
CA ARG A 364 -28.13 -4.25 5.60
C ARG A 364 -28.57 -3.88 7.01
N GLU A 365 -28.97 -4.86 7.80
CA GLU A 365 -29.39 -4.70 9.21
C GLU A 365 -28.25 -4.12 10.06
N LEU A 366 -27.06 -4.74 10.01
CA LEU A 366 -25.89 -4.25 10.74
C LEU A 366 -25.45 -2.87 10.22
N ASN A 367 -25.48 -2.62 8.91
CA ASN A 367 -25.14 -1.30 8.38
C ASN A 367 -26.10 -0.19 8.85
N ALA A 368 -27.39 -0.50 8.99
CA ALA A 368 -28.36 0.42 9.58
C ALA A 368 -28.10 0.64 11.09
N GLU A 369 -27.74 -0.41 11.83
CA GLU A 369 -27.33 -0.30 13.23
C GLU A 369 -26.08 0.57 13.41
N ILE A 370 -25.02 0.39 12.59
CA ILE A 370 -23.83 1.27 12.61
C ILE A 370 -24.21 2.71 12.29
N GLY A 371 -25.12 2.93 11.33
CA GLY A 371 -25.68 4.26 11.05
C GLY A 371 -26.35 4.88 12.28
N HIS A 372 -27.16 4.11 13.01
CA HIS A 372 -27.80 4.55 14.24
C HIS A 372 -26.80 4.76 15.40
N LEU A 373 -25.77 3.92 15.57
CA LEU A 373 -24.73 4.09 16.59
C LEU A 373 -23.85 5.31 16.30
N SER A 374 -23.53 5.55 15.02
CA SER A 374 -22.79 6.75 14.58
C SER A 374 -23.61 8.02 14.78
N ALA A 375 -24.93 7.96 14.61
CA ALA A 375 -25.86 9.07 14.89
C ALA A 375 -26.21 9.24 16.38
N ARG A 376 -25.90 8.26 17.24
CA ARG A 376 -26.04 8.33 18.72
C ARG A 376 -24.74 8.70 19.43
N SER A 377 -23.60 8.52 18.76
CA SER A 377 -22.32 9.05 19.22
C SER A 377 -22.48 10.56 19.45
N SER A 378 -22.11 11.02 20.65
CA SER A 378 -22.59 12.32 21.14
C SER A 378 -22.22 13.45 20.17
N PRO A 379 -23.12 14.43 19.95
CA PRO A 379 -22.81 15.62 19.14
C PRO A 379 -21.49 16.22 19.63
N SER A 380 -20.62 16.60 18.70
CA SER A 380 -19.27 17.04 19.04
C SER A 380 -19.31 18.28 19.93
N THR A 381 -18.20 18.59 20.61
CA THR A 381 -18.11 19.82 21.41
C THR A 381 -18.39 21.07 20.56
N ALA A 382 -18.17 21.02 19.24
CA ALA A 382 -18.56 22.07 18.32
C ALA A 382 -20.09 22.10 18.09
N ASP A 383 -20.74 20.96 17.85
CA ASP A 383 -22.19 20.86 17.65
C ASP A 383 -22.97 21.31 18.91
N LEU A 384 -22.49 20.92 20.10
CA LEU A 384 -23.05 21.37 21.39
C LEU A 384 -22.89 22.89 21.59
N VAL A 385 -21.77 23.47 21.16
CA VAL A 385 -21.58 24.93 21.17
C VAL A 385 -22.50 25.62 20.17
N VAL A 386 -22.63 25.09 18.94
CA VAL A 386 -23.51 25.66 17.90
C VAL A 386 -24.97 25.60 18.34
N ALA A 387 -25.43 24.47 18.87
CA ALA A 387 -26.77 24.32 19.43
C ALA A 387 -27.02 25.33 20.57
N ARG A 388 -26.07 25.46 21.51
CA ARG A 388 -26.24 26.37 22.65
C ARG A 388 -26.14 27.85 22.27
N VAL A 389 -25.40 28.19 21.21
CA VAL A 389 -25.38 29.54 20.62
C VAL A 389 -26.70 29.84 19.89
N ALA A 390 -27.32 28.86 19.23
CA ALA A 390 -28.64 29.02 18.63
C ALA A 390 -29.75 29.23 19.69
N GLU A 391 -29.72 28.47 20.79
CA GLU A 391 -30.64 28.65 21.92
C GLU A 391 -30.53 30.01 22.61
N LEU A 392 -29.36 30.67 22.55
CA LEU A 392 -29.14 32.01 23.09
C LEU A 392 -29.75 33.15 22.23
N GLY A 393 -30.41 32.80 21.12
CA GLY A 393 -31.33 33.67 20.39
C GLY A 393 -30.82 34.09 19.02
N GLY A 394 -31.55 33.67 17.98
CA GLY A 394 -31.27 33.99 16.56
C GLY A 394 -31.55 35.43 16.15
N THR A 395 -30.97 36.41 16.84
CA THR A 395 -30.87 37.81 16.37
C THR A 395 -29.40 38.20 16.28
N ALA A 396 -29.02 38.94 15.23
CA ALA A 396 -27.68 38.88 14.63
C ALA A 396 -26.52 39.54 15.39
N VAL A 397 -26.62 39.75 16.71
CA VAL A 397 -25.53 40.30 17.56
C VAL A 397 -25.40 39.51 18.88
N ALA A 398 -25.20 38.20 18.79
CA ALA A 398 -24.70 37.41 19.90
C ALA A 398 -23.28 37.91 20.27
N SER A 399 -23.17 38.69 21.34
CA SER A 399 -21.90 39.32 21.72
C SER A 399 -20.78 38.29 21.94
N ALA A 400 -19.52 38.68 21.68
CA ALA A 400 -18.35 37.82 21.92
C ALA A 400 -18.17 37.39 23.39
N LYS A 401 -18.94 37.98 24.32
CA LYS A 401 -19.09 37.48 25.69
C LYS A 401 -20.07 36.29 25.73
N ALA A 402 -21.25 36.39 25.14
CA ALA A 402 -22.25 35.31 25.14
C ALA A 402 -21.71 34.01 24.49
N VAL A 403 -20.98 34.12 23.37
CA VAL A 403 -20.33 32.96 22.72
C VAL A 403 -19.26 32.35 23.64
N ARG A 404 -18.48 33.18 24.35
CA ARG A 404 -17.45 32.72 25.30
C ARG A 404 -18.07 32.03 26.52
N ASP A 405 -19.13 32.61 27.07
CA ASP A 405 -19.84 32.08 28.24
C ASP A 405 -20.55 30.76 27.89
N ALA A 406 -21.08 30.63 26.65
CA ALA A 406 -21.58 29.37 26.11
C ALA A 406 -20.48 28.30 25.99
N CYS A 407 -19.35 28.61 25.35
CA CYS A 407 -18.20 27.71 25.26
C CYS A 407 -17.68 27.29 26.64
N ALA A 408 -17.57 28.23 27.59
CA ALA A 408 -17.15 27.93 28.95
C ALA A 408 -18.14 27.01 29.68
N THR A 409 -19.45 27.17 29.45
CA THR A 409 -20.49 26.32 30.03
C THR A 409 -20.47 24.90 29.44
N VAL A 410 -20.31 24.78 28.11
CA VAL A 410 -20.19 23.46 27.45
C VAL A 410 -18.92 22.73 27.87
N LEU A 411 -17.78 23.44 27.94
CA LEU A 411 -16.52 22.88 28.42
C LEU A 411 -16.58 22.50 29.92
N ALA A 412 -17.23 23.28 30.78
CA ALA A 412 -17.39 22.91 32.18
C ALA A 412 -18.26 21.65 32.38
N GLY A 413 -19.07 21.27 31.39
CA GLY A 413 -19.91 20.07 31.41
C GLY A 413 -19.25 18.79 30.89
N THR A 414 -18.05 18.84 30.29
CA THR A 414 -17.38 17.64 29.73
C THR A 414 -16.37 17.02 30.70
N PRO A 415 -16.17 15.68 30.68
CA PRO A 415 -15.11 15.04 31.44
C PRO A 415 -13.73 15.65 31.12
N GLY A 416 -13.01 16.10 32.15
CA GLY A 416 -11.71 16.78 32.01
C GLY A 416 -11.78 18.27 31.65
N GLY A 417 -12.94 18.80 31.24
CA GLY A 417 -13.09 20.18 30.79
C GLY A 417 -12.79 21.25 31.86
N THR A 418 -12.87 20.90 33.15
CA THR A 418 -12.41 21.75 34.26
C THR A 418 -10.89 21.96 34.28
N GLN A 419 -10.09 21.00 33.79
CA GLN A 419 -8.65 21.20 33.62
C GLN A 419 -8.35 22.12 32.43
N LEU A 420 -9.08 21.98 31.33
CA LEU A 420 -9.01 22.91 30.19
C LEU A 420 -9.40 24.34 30.59
N LEU A 421 -10.43 24.51 31.44
CA LEU A 421 -10.83 25.82 31.95
C LEU A 421 -9.73 26.46 32.82
N LYS A 422 -9.02 25.66 33.61
CA LYS A 422 -7.88 26.11 34.41
C LYS A 422 -6.69 26.50 33.52
N LEU A 423 -6.34 25.66 32.54
CA LEU A 423 -5.28 25.94 31.56
C LEU A 423 -5.57 27.23 30.76
N ALA A 424 -6.84 27.48 30.45
CA ALA A 424 -7.32 28.69 29.79
C ALA A 424 -7.22 29.95 30.69
N GLN A 425 -7.47 29.83 31.99
CA GLN A 425 -7.24 30.92 32.96
C GLN A 425 -5.74 31.23 33.11
N GLU A 426 -4.90 30.20 33.09
CA GLU A 426 -3.43 30.33 33.22
C GLU A 426 -2.77 30.87 31.93
N ASN A 427 -3.40 30.71 30.74
CA ASN A 427 -2.86 31.16 29.44
C ASN A 427 -3.85 32.01 28.61
N PRO A 428 -4.04 33.31 28.93
CA PRO A 428 -4.97 34.22 28.23
C PRO A 428 -4.54 34.64 26.80
N ALA A 429 -3.50 34.02 26.24
CA ALA A 429 -3.16 34.08 24.82
C ALA A 429 -3.92 33.00 24.01
N VAL A 430 -3.94 31.76 24.50
CA VAL A 430 -4.59 30.61 23.84
C VAL A 430 -6.10 30.84 23.70
N VAL A 431 -6.73 31.39 24.75
CA VAL A 431 -8.16 31.73 24.77
C VAL A 431 -8.54 32.70 23.65
N ARG A 432 -7.66 33.64 23.28
CA ARG A 432 -7.91 34.57 22.17
C ARG A 432 -7.90 33.87 20.81
N GLY A 433 -7.06 32.88 20.60
CA GLY A 433 -7.08 32.05 19.38
C GLY A 433 -8.39 31.27 19.24
N VAL A 434 -8.75 30.51 20.29
CA VAL A 434 -9.95 29.64 20.27
C VAL A 434 -11.24 30.45 20.14
N VAL A 435 -11.38 31.56 20.86
CA VAL A 435 -12.59 32.42 20.77
C VAL A 435 -12.70 33.11 19.42
N SER A 436 -11.58 33.52 18.79
CA SER A 436 -11.60 34.10 17.44
C SER A 436 -12.07 33.11 16.38
N ILE A 437 -11.64 31.83 16.45
CA ILE A 437 -12.08 30.79 15.49
C ILE A 437 -13.59 30.57 15.62
N ALA A 438 -14.08 30.31 16.84
CA ALA A 438 -15.51 30.08 17.07
C ALA A 438 -16.39 31.27 16.66
N ALA A 439 -15.93 32.51 16.91
CA ALA A 439 -16.65 33.71 16.51
C ALA A 439 -16.73 33.89 14.98
N VAL A 440 -15.65 33.56 14.24
CA VAL A 440 -15.65 33.62 12.77
C VAL A 440 -16.59 32.56 12.17
N THR A 441 -16.51 31.31 12.63
CA THR A 441 -17.40 30.24 12.14
C THR A 441 -18.88 30.55 12.41
N GLY A 442 -19.21 31.04 13.61
CA GLY A 442 -20.57 31.43 13.96
C GLY A 442 -21.10 32.61 13.14
N LEU A 443 -20.26 33.62 12.86
CA LEU A 443 -20.63 34.78 12.05
C LEU A 443 -20.93 34.37 10.59
N VAL A 444 -20.09 33.52 9.99
CA VAL A 444 -20.30 33.02 8.62
C VAL A 444 -21.64 32.28 8.51
N LEU A 445 -21.91 31.31 9.38
CA LEU A 445 -23.17 30.55 9.38
C LEU A 445 -24.41 31.44 9.57
N ALA A 446 -24.34 32.43 10.46
CA ALA A 446 -25.42 33.38 10.68
C ALA A 446 -25.71 34.23 9.43
N THR A 447 -24.67 34.65 8.68
CA THR A 447 -24.88 35.41 7.43
C THR A 447 -25.54 34.60 6.32
N MET A 448 -25.30 33.29 6.23
CA MET A 448 -25.93 32.43 5.22
C MET A 448 -27.41 32.12 5.50
N SER A 449 -27.86 32.29 6.75
CA SER A 449 -29.26 32.08 7.15
C SER A 449 -30.17 33.27 6.81
N ALA A 450 -29.60 34.46 6.56
CA ALA A 450 -30.35 35.71 6.44
C ALA A 450 -30.88 36.04 5.04
N SER A 451 -30.49 35.27 4.00
CA SER A 451 -30.76 35.59 2.59
C SER A 451 -31.97 34.87 1.97
N GLY A 452 -32.90 34.35 2.78
CA GLY A 452 -33.89 33.34 2.34
C GLY A 452 -35.33 33.52 2.81
N SER A 453 -35.95 34.72 2.66
CA SER A 453 -37.38 34.88 2.99
C SER A 453 -38.11 36.03 2.25
N ARG A 454 -38.59 35.79 1.02
CA ARG A 454 -39.71 36.43 0.29
C ARG A 454 -39.65 36.00 -1.19
N GLU A 455 -40.74 35.80 -1.94
CA GLU A 455 -42.18 35.99 -1.68
C GLU A 455 -43.01 34.71 -2.01
N GLU A 456 -44.27 34.67 -1.58
CA GLU A 456 -45.23 33.58 -1.85
C GLU A 456 -46.59 34.18 -2.26
N ALA A 457 -47.18 33.73 -3.38
CA ALA A 457 -48.51 34.18 -3.84
C ALA A 457 -49.22 33.17 -4.79
N THR A 458 -50.00 32.26 -4.20
CA THR A 458 -51.31 31.73 -4.66
C THR A 458 -51.73 31.74 -6.16
N ALA A 459 -52.10 30.56 -6.70
CA ALA A 459 -53.46 30.28 -7.26
C ALA A 459 -53.64 28.83 -7.82
N MET A 460 -54.89 28.37 -7.92
CA MET A 460 -55.38 27.07 -8.47
C MET A 460 -56.80 27.25 -9.05
N PRO A 461 -57.39 26.31 -9.85
CA PRO A 461 -56.81 25.22 -10.65
C PRO A 461 -57.08 25.48 -12.18
N PRO A 462 -58.05 24.92 -12.98
CA PRO A 462 -58.98 23.78 -12.86
C PRO A 462 -58.90 22.68 -13.98
N THR A 463 -59.06 21.43 -13.55
CA THR A 463 -59.74 20.25 -14.15
C THR A 463 -60.10 20.17 -15.66
N THR A 464 -59.76 19.04 -16.30
CA THR A 464 -60.66 18.29 -17.22
C THR A 464 -60.54 16.77 -17.03
N THR A 465 -61.61 16.04 -17.36
CA THR A 465 -61.78 14.58 -17.13
C THR A 465 -62.40 13.91 -18.36
N VAL A 466 -61.87 12.76 -18.81
CA VAL A 466 -62.58 11.83 -19.72
C VAL A 466 -62.29 10.38 -19.34
N THR A 467 -63.29 9.51 -19.47
CA THR A 467 -63.29 8.08 -19.11
C THR A 467 -63.56 7.19 -20.32
N GLY A 468 -63.03 5.95 -20.33
CA GLY A 468 -63.81 4.81 -20.87
C GLY A 468 -63.02 3.74 -21.65
N PRO A 469 -63.46 2.46 -21.64
CA PRO A 469 -62.76 1.31 -22.26
C PRO A 469 -63.68 0.55 -23.25
N PRO A 470 -63.60 -0.79 -23.42
CA PRO A 470 -62.58 -1.56 -24.14
C PRO A 470 -63.18 -2.39 -25.30
N SER A 471 -62.35 -3.09 -26.08
CA SER A 471 -62.80 -4.27 -26.85
C SER A 471 -61.70 -5.29 -27.13
N SER A 472 -62.11 -6.53 -27.41
CA SER A 472 -61.25 -7.67 -27.77
C SER A 472 -61.83 -8.42 -28.96
N GLY A 473 -61.02 -8.85 -29.93
CA GLY A 473 -61.46 -9.61 -31.10
C GLY A 473 -60.37 -10.53 -31.65
N ARG A 474 -60.73 -11.71 -32.17
CA ARG A 474 -59.80 -12.81 -32.49
C ARG A 474 -60.27 -13.69 -33.66
N THR A 475 -59.56 -13.65 -34.78
CA THR A 475 -59.52 -14.62 -35.90
C THR A 475 -58.26 -14.32 -36.74
N GLY A 476 -57.54 -15.25 -37.39
CA GLY A 476 -57.59 -16.72 -37.33
C GLY A 476 -57.76 -17.38 -38.71
N VAL A 477 -56.67 -17.94 -39.30
CA VAL A 477 -56.61 -18.97 -40.37
C VAL A 477 -55.13 -19.40 -40.61
N ALA A 478 -54.89 -20.58 -41.22
CA ALA A 478 -53.58 -21.21 -41.54
C ALA A 478 -53.71 -22.00 -42.89
N PRO A 479 -52.93 -23.05 -43.29
CA PRO A 479 -51.63 -23.59 -42.82
C PRO A 479 -50.60 -24.07 -43.91
N GLY A 480 -49.32 -24.26 -43.50
CA GLY A 480 -48.37 -25.27 -44.05
C GLY A 480 -47.78 -25.10 -45.47
N PRO A 481 -46.92 -26.04 -45.97
CA PRO A 481 -46.44 -27.28 -45.35
C PRO A 481 -44.87 -27.45 -45.31
N THR A 482 -44.41 -28.64 -44.92
CA THR A 482 -43.02 -29.05 -44.60
C THR A 482 -42.22 -29.63 -45.79
N THR A 483 -40.88 -29.55 -45.78
CA THR A 483 -40.01 -30.54 -46.46
C THR A 483 -38.62 -30.76 -45.82
N THR A 484 -38.19 -32.02 -45.95
CA THR A 484 -37.08 -32.78 -45.36
C THR A 484 -35.64 -32.47 -45.82
N ALA A 485 -34.65 -33.03 -45.11
CA ALA A 485 -33.23 -33.12 -45.50
C ALA A 485 -32.91 -34.36 -46.36
N PRO A 486 -31.66 -34.48 -46.88
CA PRO A 486 -30.82 -35.64 -46.50
C PRO A 486 -29.33 -35.28 -46.24
N GLY A 487 -28.50 -36.27 -45.88
CA GLY A 487 -27.04 -36.14 -45.67
C GLY A 487 -26.22 -36.16 -46.98
N GLY A 488 -24.89 -36.32 -46.97
CA GLY A 488 -23.94 -36.50 -45.86
C GLY A 488 -22.81 -37.46 -46.23
N THR A 489 -21.53 -37.05 -46.12
CA THR A 489 -20.36 -37.88 -46.44
C THR A 489 -19.09 -37.39 -45.71
N ALA A 490 -18.17 -38.31 -45.38
CA ALA A 490 -16.82 -38.00 -44.90
C ALA A 490 -15.83 -37.86 -46.08
N PRO A 491 -14.56 -37.47 -45.81
CA PRO A 491 -13.53 -38.50 -45.93
C PRO A 491 -12.39 -38.49 -44.88
N THR A 492 -12.02 -39.70 -44.48
CA THR A 492 -10.65 -40.26 -44.43
C THR A 492 -9.46 -39.37 -43.98
N ALA A 493 -8.82 -39.77 -42.88
CA ALA A 493 -7.50 -39.27 -42.48
C ALA A 493 -6.35 -39.90 -43.31
N SER A 494 -5.25 -39.16 -43.46
CA SER A 494 -4.00 -39.65 -44.06
C SER A 494 -2.83 -39.43 -43.10
N VAL A 495 -1.99 -40.45 -42.92
CA VAL A 495 -0.81 -40.43 -42.05
C VAL A 495 0.42 -40.03 -42.87
N THR A 496 1.22 -39.08 -42.36
CA THR A 496 2.56 -38.79 -42.86
C THR A 496 3.52 -38.64 -41.68
N ALA A 497 4.55 -39.47 -41.60
CA ALA A 497 5.58 -39.38 -40.58
C ALA A 497 6.71 -38.41 -40.98
N PRO A 498 7.27 -37.61 -40.06
CA PRO A 498 8.44 -36.77 -40.35
C PRO A 498 9.74 -37.60 -40.32
N ALA A 499 10.67 -37.26 -41.21
CA ALA A 499 12.02 -37.83 -41.23
C ALA A 499 12.95 -37.12 -40.21
N PRO A 500 13.97 -37.81 -39.67
CA PRO A 500 14.91 -37.21 -38.72
C PRO A 500 15.93 -36.29 -39.42
N ALA A 501 16.13 -35.09 -38.87
CA ALA A 501 17.23 -34.20 -39.25
C ALA A 501 18.53 -34.56 -38.47
N PRO A 502 19.73 -34.36 -39.06
CA PRO A 502 20.98 -34.83 -38.48
C PRO A 502 21.49 -33.96 -37.33
N ALA A 503 22.29 -34.56 -36.44
CA ALA A 503 22.94 -33.90 -35.33
C ALA A 503 23.95 -32.82 -35.77
N ARG A 504 24.04 -31.73 -35.01
CA ARG A 504 25.17 -30.80 -35.04
C ARG A 504 26.14 -31.12 -33.90
N THR A 505 27.42 -31.23 -34.21
CA THR A 505 28.49 -31.36 -33.23
C THR A 505 28.90 -29.99 -32.69
N ASN A 506 28.93 -29.85 -31.36
CA ASN A 506 29.57 -28.70 -30.72
C ASN A 506 31.09 -28.90 -30.73
N ALA A 507 31.84 -27.93 -31.26
CA ALA A 507 33.29 -27.90 -31.22
C ALA A 507 33.74 -26.66 -30.42
N THR A 508 34.30 -26.89 -29.23
CA THR A 508 34.74 -25.83 -28.31
C THR A 508 36.22 -25.53 -28.53
N THR A 509 36.57 -24.27 -28.81
CA THR A 509 37.96 -23.76 -28.73
C THR A 509 37.95 -22.30 -28.26
N PRO A 510 38.68 -21.93 -27.20
CA PRO A 510 38.74 -20.56 -26.69
C PRO A 510 39.95 -19.75 -27.20
N GLY A 511 39.86 -18.42 -27.11
CA GLY A 511 40.94 -17.46 -27.39
C GLY A 511 40.47 -16.31 -28.29
N GLY A 512 40.83 -15.05 -28.06
CA GLY A 512 41.62 -14.49 -26.95
C GLY A 512 41.47 -12.97 -26.88
N VAL A 513 41.92 -12.34 -25.79
CA VAL A 513 41.82 -10.89 -25.57
C VAL A 513 43.03 -10.16 -26.14
N THR A 514 42.80 -9.15 -26.97
CA THR A 514 43.72 -8.02 -27.20
C THR A 514 42.89 -6.76 -27.42
N GLU A 515 43.10 -5.75 -26.57
CA GLU A 515 42.75 -4.37 -26.88
C GLU A 515 43.76 -3.82 -27.89
N ASP A 516 43.30 -3.05 -28.88
CA ASP A 516 43.97 -1.80 -29.27
C ASP A 516 43.04 -0.97 -30.17
N GLY A 517 43.18 0.37 -30.12
CA GLY A 517 42.21 1.28 -30.74
C GLY A 517 42.81 2.28 -31.73
N GLN A 518 42.20 2.43 -32.91
CA GLN A 518 42.36 3.61 -33.77
C GLN A 518 41.04 3.98 -34.47
N PRO A 519 40.75 5.29 -34.66
CA PRO A 519 39.51 5.75 -35.30
C PRO A 519 39.62 5.73 -36.83
N GLY A 520 38.59 5.19 -37.50
CA GLY A 520 38.54 5.06 -38.96
C GLY A 520 37.20 5.44 -39.58
N THR A 521 37.18 6.58 -40.28
CA THR A 521 36.38 6.92 -41.48
C THR A 521 34.97 6.35 -41.65
N GLY A 522 33.97 7.24 -41.74
CA GLY A 522 32.54 6.89 -41.80
C GLY A 522 32.12 5.93 -42.93
N GLU A 523 31.20 5.02 -42.59
CA GLU A 523 30.63 4.02 -43.48
C GLU A 523 29.45 4.61 -44.29
N VAL A 524 29.46 4.39 -45.61
CA VAL A 524 28.39 4.83 -46.51
C VAL A 524 27.23 3.83 -46.45
N GLY A 525 25.99 4.33 -46.35
CA GLY A 525 24.79 3.55 -46.04
C GLY A 525 24.62 2.26 -46.84
N ARG A 526 24.69 1.14 -46.13
CA ARG A 526 24.37 -0.21 -46.62
C ARG A 526 22.85 -0.42 -46.57
N PRO A 527 22.19 -0.97 -47.62
CA PRO A 527 20.76 -1.26 -47.57
C PRO A 527 20.43 -2.23 -46.43
N ALA A 528 19.34 -1.96 -45.69
CA ALA A 528 18.90 -2.82 -44.60
C ALA A 528 18.44 -4.19 -45.12
N ASP A 529 18.86 -5.26 -44.42
CA ASP A 529 18.54 -6.64 -44.77
C ASP A 529 17.08 -6.96 -44.35
N PRO A 530 16.15 -7.25 -45.28
CA PRO A 530 14.72 -7.35 -44.98
C PRO A 530 14.31 -8.67 -44.28
N GLY A 531 15.27 -9.44 -43.76
CA GLY A 531 15.05 -10.76 -43.13
C GLY A 531 15.03 -10.81 -41.60
N SER A 532 15.43 -9.75 -40.90
CA SER A 532 15.49 -9.75 -39.43
C SER A 532 14.11 -9.59 -38.78
N ALA A 533 13.50 -10.72 -38.40
CA ALA A 533 12.29 -10.69 -37.58
C ALA A 533 12.52 -9.87 -36.28
N PRO A 534 11.56 -9.02 -35.88
CA PRO A 534 11.74 -8.16 -34.71
C PRO A 534 11.95 -9.01 -33.46
N THR A 535 12.99 -8.67 -32.69
CA THR A 535 13.32 -9.33 -31.43
C THR A 535 12.08 -9.32 -30.50
N PRO A 536 11.70 -10.44 -29.87
CA PRO A 536 10.50 -10.48 -29.03
C PRO A 536 10.60 -9.41 -27.94
N ARG A 537 9.53 -8.62 -27.79
CA ARG A 537 9.46 -7.57 -26.76
C ARG A 537 9.58 -8.23 -25.38
N VAL A 538 10.57 -7.80 -24.60
CA VAL A 538 10.61 -8.12 -23.17
C VAL A 538 9.46 -7.35 -22.51
N GLU A 539 8.47 -8.05 -21.99
CA GLU A 539 7.39 -7.40 -21.24
C GLU A 539 7.92 -6.95 -19.88
N VAL A 540 8.09 -5.64 -19.72
CA VAL A 540 8.46 -5.02 -18.45
C VAL A 540 7.22 -4.98 -17.57
N ALA A 541 7.28 -5.57 -16.38
CA ALA A 541 6.17 -5.56 -15.43
C ALA A 541 5.80 -4.11 -15.02
N ALA A 542 4.50 -3.86 -14.78
CA ALA A 542 4.03 -2.55 -14.36
C ALA A 542 4.68 -2.12 -13.04
N THR A 543 5.38 -0.99 -13.05
CA THR A 543 6.09 -0.45 -11.88
C THR A 543 5.87 1.05 -11.78
N TRP A 544 5.90 1.57 -10.56
CA TRP A 544 5.59 2.96 -10.25
C TRP A 544 6.08 3.34 -8.86
N GLY A 545 6.35 4.62 -8.65
CA GLY A 545 6.62 5.18 -7.34
C GLY A 545 6.30 6.66 -7.33
N HIS A 546 5.91 7.21 -6.19
CA HIS A 546 5.83 8.65 -6.02
C HIS A 546 6.50 9.10 -4.73
N ALA A 547 6.99 10.35 -4.76
CA ALA A 547 7.62 11.01 -3.64
C ALA A 547 7.29 12.50 -3.66
N ARG A 548 7.17 13.07 -2.47
CA ARG A 548 7.18 14.50 -2.24
C ARG A 548 8.48 14.87 -1.57
N VAL A 549 9.05 15.99 -2.00
CA VAL A 549 10.35 16.47 -1.55
C VAL A 549 10.16 17.92 -1.08
N TRP A 550 10.48 18.20 0.19
CA TRP A 550 10.61 19.57 0.68
C TRP A 550 11.96 20.18 0.26
N PRO A 551 12.04 21.52 0.12
CA PRO A 551 13.30 22.21 -0.12
C PRO A 551 14.28 21.91 1.02
N VAL A 552 15.57 21.89 0.68
CA VAL A 552 16.59 21.32 1.56
C VAL A 552 17.45 22.43 2.14
N ASP A 553 17.13 22.86 3.37
CA ASP A 553 17.98 23.75 4.19
C ASP A 553 19.37 23.12 4.49
N GLY A 554 19.53 21.81 4.23
CA GLY A 554 20.80 21.09 4.30
C GLY A 554 21.73 21.40 3.13
N ALA A 555 23.03 21.42 3.42
CA ALA A 555 24.06 21.78 2.45
C ALA A 555 24.05 20.91 1.18
N VAL A 556 24.56 21.48 0.08
CA VAL A 556 24.88 20.77 -1.15
C VAL A 556 25.76 19.55 -0.84
N GLY A 557 25.41 18.39 -1.41
CA GLY A 557 26.02 17.09 -1.14
C GLY A 557 25.34 16.27 -0.03
N THR A 558 24.30 16.78 0.65
CA THR A 558 23.58 16.02 1.68
C THR A 558 22.50 15.12 1.10
N THR A 559 22.49 13.84 1.55
CA THR A 559 21.41 12.86 1.30
C THR A 559 20.54 12.72 2.55
N ARG A 560 19.23 12.64 2.35
CA ARG A 560 18.23 12.42 3.41
C ARG A 560 17.14 11.44 2.96
N VAL A 561 16.57 10.72 3.90
CA VAL A 561 15.49 9.75 3.65
C VAL A 561 14.13 10.48 3.65
N LEU A 562 13.19 10.04 2.80
CA LEU A 562 11.86 10.63 2.62
C LEU A 562 10.75 9.84 3.32
N SER A 563 10.96 8.55 3.68
CA SER A 563 10.09 7.80 4.59
C SER A 563 10.88 6.91 5.56
N GLY A 564 10.18 6.07 6.33
CA GLY A 564 10.77 5.21 7.36
C GLY A 564 10.80 5.84 8.77
N PRO A 565 11.19 5.06 9.79
CA PRO A 565 10.97 5.40 11.21
C PRO A 565 11.76 6.62 11.72
N ALA A 566 12.75 7.09 10.97
CA ALA A 566 13.51 8.30 11.29
C ALA A 566 12.88 9.60 10.74
N VAL A 567 11.89 9.50 9.84
CA VAL A 567 11.22 10.64 9.20
C VAL A 567 9.88 10.91 9.90
N PRO A 568 9.65 12.10 10.49
CA PRO A 568 8.37 12.43 11.10
C PRO A 568 7.22 12.30 10.10
N ASN A 569 6.24 11.44 10.40
CA ASN A 569 5.17 11.02 9.46
C ASN A 569 4.58 12.17 8.64
N HIS A 570 4.25 13.29 9.30
CA HIS A 570 3.57 14.46 8.72
C HIS A 570 4.37 15.25 7.66
N ASN A 571 5.67 15.03 7.49
CA ASN A 571 6.49 15.78 6.54
C ASN A 571 6.49 15.18 5.13
N GLU A 572 7.04 13.97 4.98
CA GLU A 572 7.32 13.32 3.68
C GLU A 572 6.93 11.85 3.64
N ALA A 573 7.02 11.13 4.76
CA ALA A 573 6.58 9.73 4.86
C ALA A 573 5.10 9.57 4.48
N ASN A 574 4.24 10.52 4.89
CA ASN A 574 2.85 10.63 4.46
C ASN A 574 2.64 10.93 2.95
N TRP A 575 3.72 11.12 2.18
CA TRP A 575 3.70 11.67 0.83
C TRP A 575 4.60 10.92 -0.17
N THR A 576 5.05 9.72 0.20
CA THR A 576 5.81 8.85 -0.69
C THR A 576 5.36 7.40 -0.52
N TYR A 577 5.29 6.67 -1.64
CA TYR A 577 4.87 5.27 -1.66
C TYR A 577 5.17 4.59 -3.01
N GLY A 578 5.38 3.28 -2.95
CA GLY A 578 5.56 2.38 -4.09
C GLY A 578 5.78 0.94 -3.63
N PRO A 579 6.19 0.02 -4.53
CA PRO A 579 6.56 -1.36 -4.24
C PRO A 579 7.48 -1.58 -3.03
N TRP A 580 8.36 -0.62 -2.70
CA TRP A 580 9.21 -0.67 -1.50
C TRP A 580 8.42 -0.72 -0.18
N GLU A 581 7.17 -0.25 -0.14
CA GLU A 581 6.26 -0.38 1.02
C GLU A 581 5.12 -1.40 0.81
N MET A 582 5.18 -2.17 -0.28
CA MET A 582 4.29 -3.31 -0.55
C MET A 582 5.01 -4.66 -0.34
N THR A 583 6.25 -4.61 0.14
CA THR A 583 7.13 -5.75 0.45
C THR A 583 7.33 -5.87 1.96
N THR A 584 7.51 -7.10 2.45
CA THR A 584 7.77 -7.39 3.87
C THR A 584 8.99 -8.30 3.98
N PRO A 585 10.14 -7.84 4.51
CA PRO A 585 10.43 -6.46 4.91
C PRO A 585 10.36 -5.49 3.73
N ALA A 586 10.22 -4.19 4.03
CA ALA A 586 10.23 -3.13 3.03
C ALA A 586 11.57 -3.13 2.25
N ALA A 587 11.51 -3.06 0.92
CA ALA A 587 12.71 -3.15 0.06
C ALA A 587 13.67 -1.93 0.19
N GLY A 588 13.28 -0.90 0.94
CA GLY A 588 14.09 0.27 1.25
C GLY A 588 13.21 1.48 1.59
N TYR A 589 13.85 2.64 1.71
CA TYR A 589 13.16 3.92 1.81
C TYR A 589 13.71 4.89 0.75
N PRO A 590 12.85 5.67 0.07
CA PRO A 590 13.27 6.62 -0.93
C PRO A 590 14.07 7.76 -0.31
N THR A 591 15.05 8.28 -1.05
CA THR A 591 15.96 9.33 -0.58
C THR A 591 15.99 10.51 -1.55
N ALA A 592 16.29 11.69 -1.02
CA ALA A 592 16.64 12.88 -1.79
C ALA A 592 18.09 13.27 -1.48
N THR A 593 18.86 13.62 -2.50
CA THR A 593 20.21 14.18 -2.38
C THR A 593 20.26 15.55 -3.04
N HIS A 594 20.60 16.58 -2.26
CA HIS A 594 20.80 17.93 -2.75
C HIS A 594 22.13 17.95 -3.56
N LEU A 595 22.05 18.06 -4.89
CA LEU A 595 23.22 17.99 -5.78
C LEU A 595 23.87 19.35 -6.04
N GLU A 596 23.04 20.35 -6.35
CA GLU A 596 23.34 21.76 -6.64
C GLU A 596 22.09 22.57 -6.22
N ILE A 597 22.17 23.91 -6.10
CA ILE A 597 20.99 24.75 -5.80
C ILE A 597 19.89 24.48 -6.84
N GLY A 598 18.70 24.15 -6.37
CA GLY A 598 17.56 23.78 -7.20
C GLY A 598 17.70 22.46 -7.95
N LYS A 599 18.59 21.55 -7.52
CA LYS A 599 18.83 20.25 -8.15
C LYS A 599 18.86 19.13 -7.13
N GLN A 600 17.89 18.22 -7.21
CA GLN A 600 17.66 17.16 -6.24
C GLN A 600 17.65 15.80 -6.94
N ARG A 601 18.53 14.88 -6.53
CA ARG A 601 18.54 13.47 -6.97
C ARG A 601 17.66 12.63 -6.08
N ILE A 602 16.59 12.07 -6.64
CA ILE A 602 15.61 11.25 -5.94
C ILE A 602 15.83 9.79 -6.28
N ARG A 603 16.00 8.93 -5.28
CA ARG A 603 16.11 7.47 -5.43
C ARG A 603 14.82 6.81 -4.96
N LEU A 604 14.20 6.01 -5.82
CA LEU A 604 12.98 5.24 -5.53
C LEU A 604 13.34 3.75 -5.46
N PRO A 605 13.27 3.09 -4.28
CA PRO A 605 13.78 1.73 -4.13
C PRO A 605 12.89 0.70 -4.82
N ALA A 606 13.48 -0.34 -5.43
CA ALA A 606 12.75 -1.47 -6.00
C ALA A 606 11.63 -1.11 -7.01
N VAL A 607 11.78 -0.02 -7.76
CA VAL A 607 10.87 0.35 -8.88
C VAL A 607 11.58 0.51 -10.22
N GLY A 608 12.90 0.38 -10.26
CA GLY A 608 13.72 0.66 -11.44
C GLY A 608 13.37 -0.19 -12.65
N ALA A 609 13.19 0.45 -13.80
CA ALA A 609 12.88 -0.24 -15.05
C ALA A 609 13.42 0.52 -16.27
N PRO A 610 13.69 -0.17 -17.40
CA PRO A 610 14.29 0.50 -18.55
C PRO A 610 13.25 1.41 -19.25
N GLY A 611 13.43 2.73 -19.12
CA GLY A 611 12.55 3.74 -19.72
C GLY A 611 11.54 4.30 -18.73
N GLY A 612 10.29 4.49 -19.15
CA GLY A 612 9.22 5.02 -18.31
C GLY A 612 8.95 6.51 -18.51
N SER A 613 8.14 7.08 -17.61
CA SER A 613 7.71 8.48 -17.61
C SER A 613 7.79 9.06 -16.21
N VAL A 614 8.45 10.22 -16.09
CA VAL A 614 8.54 10.99 -14.84
C VAL A 614 7.70 12.26 -14.92
N LYS A 615 6.65 12.34 -14.10
CA LYS A 615 5.89 13.59 -13.89
C LYS A 615 6.39 14.30 -12.64
N VAL A 616 6.86 15.54 -12.80
CA VAL A 616 7.17 16.46 -11.69
C VAL A 616 6.18 17.62 -11.67
N THR A 617 5.90 18.14 -10.48
CA THR A 617 5.02 19.31 -10.26
C THR A 617 5.49 20.09 -9.04
N ALA A 618 5.80 21.38 -9.20
CA ALA A 618 6.24 22.23 -8.10
C ALA A 618 5.12 22.52 -7.09
N GLN A 619 5.51 22.79 -5.83
CA GLN A 619 4.61 23.12 -4.73
C GLN A 619 4.81 24.57 -4.26
N ASP A 620 4.09 25.52 -4.85
CA ASP A 620 4.25 26.95 -4.59
C ASP A 620 3.48 27.42 -3.33
N TYR A 621 4.08 27.22 -2.16
CA TYR A 621 3.53 27.67 -0.89
C TYR A 621 3.42 29.20 -0.75
N ALA A 622 4.20 29.99 -1.51
CA ALA A 622 4.16 31.45 -1.44
C ALA A 622 2.91 32.01 -2.12
N ALA A 623 2.49 31.39 -3.23
CA ALA A 623 1.22 31.69 -3.88
C ALA A 623 0.00 31.48 -2.97
N TRP A 624 0.09 30.66 -1.92
CA TRP A 624 -0.96 30.58 -0.90
C TRP A 624 -0.85 31.72 0.13
N GLY A 625 0.27 31.79 0.86
CA GLY A 625 0.37 32.56 2.11
C GLY A 625 1.14 33.88 2.09
N GLY A 626 1.79 34.25 0.98
CA GLY A 626 2.54 35.52 0.87
C GLY A 626 3.70 35.66 1.87
N LYS A 627 4.37 34.56 2.24
CA LYS A 627 5.55 34.57 3.12
C LYS A 627 6.62 35.51 2.57
N VAL A 628 7.15 36.38 3.43
CA VAL A 628 8.20 37.36 3.06
C VAL A 628 9.46 36.62 2.59
N GLY A 629 9.86 36.86 1.34
CA GLY A 629 11.11 36.38 0.75
C GLY A 629 10.96 35.52 -0.52
N TYR A 630 9.83 34.82 -0.68
CA TYR A 630 9.63 33.86 -1.78
C TYR A 630 8.63 34.42 -2.80
N GLN A 631 8.94 34.36 -4.10
CA GLN A 631 8.04 34.81 -5.16
C GLN A 631 7.24 33.65 -5.77
N PRO A 632 5.94 33.82 -6.03
CA PRO A 632 5.13 32.78 -6.68
C PRO A 632 5.46 32.67 -8.16
N GLY A 633 5.13 31.53 -8.77
CA GLY A 633 5.41 31.21 -10.17
C GLY A 633 6.61 30.28 -10.39
N VAL A 634 7.02 29.52 -9.37
CA VAL A 634 8.12 28.55 -9.45
C VAL A 634 7.77 27.32 -10.29
N SER A 635 8.78 26.62 -10.81
CA SER A 635 8.60 25.40 -11.63
C SER A 635 9.64 24.32 -11.34
N CYS A 636 9.31 23.06 -11.61
CA CYS A 636 10.22 21.92 -11.49
C CYS A 636 9.97 20.90 -12.60
N GLN A 637 11.03 20.25 -13.07
CA GLN A 637 11.04 19.29 -14.15
C GLN A 637 12.14 18.23 -13.93
N PRO A 638 11.98 16.98 -14.40
CA PRO A 638 13.10 16.05 -14.48
C PRO A 638 14.15 16.56 -15.48
N SER A 639 15.41 16.41 -15.13
CA SER A 639 16.55 16.63 -16.04
C SER A 639 17.00 15.32 -16.70
N THR A 640 16.95 14.21 -15.96
CA THR A 640 17.16 12.84 -16.44
C THR A 640 16.57 11.84 -15.43
N TRP A 641 16.35 10.59 -15.87
CA TRP A 641 16.11 9.45 -14.98
C TRP A 641 16.75 8.19 -15.55
N PHE A 642 17.12 7.25 -14.67
CA PHE A 642 17.74 5.99 -15.03
C PHE A 642 17.58 4.94 -13.92
N GLN A 643 17.52 3.67 -14.32
CA GLN A 643 17.60 2.52 -13.43
C GLN A 643 19.02 2.36 -12.84
N ASP A 644 19.11 2.22 -11.52
CA ASP A 644 20.34 1.88 -10.78
C ASP A 644 20.10 0.61 -9.95
N GLY A 645 20.45 -0.54 -10.52
CA GLY A 645 20.14 -1.86 -9.96
C GLY A 645 18.64 -2.14 -9.98
N ALA A 646 18.04 -2.27 -8.79
CA ALA A 646 16.58 -2.42 -8.63
C ALA A 646 15.85 -1.07 -8.47
N ASP A 647 16.58 0.03 -8.34
CA ASP A 647 16.03 1.34 -7.98
C ASP A 647 15.88 2.22 -9.21
N GLU A 648 14.97 3.19 -9.17
CA GLU A 648 14.93 4.26 -10.16
C GLU A 648 15.55 5.53 -9.56
N VAL A 649 16.45 6.17 -10.31
CA VAL A 649 17.11 7.42 -9.93
C VAL A 649 16.63 8.53 -10.85
N VAL A 650 16.10 9.61 -10.27
CA VAL A 650 15.54 10.75 -11.00
C VAL A 650 16.23 12.04 -10.55
N ASP A 651 16.89 12.74 -11.46
CA ASP A 651 17.48 14.06 -11.17
C ASP A 651 16.48 15.15 -11.53
N VAL A 652 15.88 15.78 -10.53
CA VAL A 652 14.95 16.91 -10.69
C VAL A 652 15.71 18.23 -10.66
N VAL A 653 15.37 19.13 -11.57
CA VAL A 653 15.76 20.55 -11.52
C VAL A 653 14.54 21.44 -11.30
N CYS A 654 14.73 22.49 -10.53
CA CYS A 654 13.72 23.43 -10.09
C CYS A 654 14.22 24.87 -10.27
N PHE A 655 13.28 25.78 -10.55
CA PHE A 655 13.58 27.15 -10.95
C PHE A 655 12.65 28.16 -10.28
N ASP A 656 13.21 29.33 -10.00
CA ASP A 656 12.46 30.53 -9.66
C ASP A 656 11.61 31.03 -10.85
N ARG A 657 10.81 32.06 -10.59
CA ARG A 657 9.96 32.72 -11.60
C ARG A 657 10.73 33.30 -12.81
N ALA A 658 12.02 33.59 -12.66
CA ALA A 658 12.87 34.14 -13.73
C ALA A 658 13.65 33.04 -14.50
N GLY A 659 13.55 31.77 -14.08
CA GLY A 659 14.27 30.65 -14.66
C GLY A 659 15.66 30.40 -14.07
N ASN A 660 16.02 31.05 -12.95
CA ASN A 660 17.24 30.73 -12.20
C ASN A 660 17.01 29.46 -11.38
N PRO A 661 18.02 28.59 -11.16
CA PRO A 661 17.88 27.44 -10.27
C PRO A 661 17.52 27.85 -8.83
N ASP A 662 16.52 27.20 -8.23
CA ASP A 662 16.02 27.51 -6.87
C ASP A 662 15.49 26.26 -6.16
N ASP A 663 15.70 26.16 -4.85
CA ASP A 663 15.30 25.00 -4.03
C ASP A 663 13.86 25.15 -3.54
N VAL A 664 12.95 24.50 -4.27
CA VAL A 664 11.50 24.56 -4.03
C VAL A 664 10.92 23.16 -3.75
N PRO A 665 9.80 23.03 -3.02
CA PRO A 665 9.19 21.72 -2.81
C PRO A 665 8.52 21.22 -4.09
N PHE A 666 8.46 19.90 -4.28
CA PHE A 666 7.79 19.30 -5.44
C PHE A 666 7.19 17.93 -5.16
N PHE A 667 6.28 17.54 -6.04
CA PHE A 667 5.74 16.19 -6.19
C PHE A 667 6.36 15.52 -7.41
N LEU A 668 6.79 14.27 -7.25
CA LEU A 668 7.38 13.42 -8.28
C LEU A 668 6.59 12.11 -8.36
N ARG A 669 6.33 11.64 -9.58
CA ARG A 669 5.81 10.29 -9.87
C ARG A 669 6.56 9.70 -11.05
N TYR A 670 7.07 8.49 -10.86
CA TYR A 670 7.57 7.61 -11.92
C TYR A 670 6.52 6.53 -12.23
N VAL A 671 6.34 6.23 -13.52
CA VAL A 671 5.56 5.07 -14.00
C VAL A 671 6.27 4.41 -15.18
N ALA A 672 6.29 3.08 -15.22
CA ALA A 672 6.83 2.30 -16.32
C ALA A 672 6.12 0.94 -16.47
N GLY A 673 6.56 0.16 -17.47
CA GLY A 673 6.07 -1.19 -17.73
C GLY A 673 4.70 -1.27 -18.39
N SER A 674 4.20 -2.51 -18.50
CA SER A 674 2.97 -2.89 -19.19
C SER A 674 1.77 -2.09 -18.69
N ALA A 675 0.90 -1.67 -19.61
CA ALA A 675 -0.20 -0.76 -19.33
C ALA A 675 -1.49 -1.22 -20.00
N SER A 676 -2.58 -1.21 -19.25
CA SER A 676 -3.93 -1.35 -19.80
C SER A 676 -4.16 -0.27 -20.87
N SER A 677 -4.93 -0.57 -21.91
CA SER A 677 -5.23 0.39 -23.00
C SER A 677 -6.01 1.64 -22.59
N ARG A 678 -6.27 1.79 -21.28
CA ARG A 678 -6.82 2.98 -20.63
C ARG A 678 -5.75 3.97 -20.18
N ARG A 679 -4.47 3.57 -20.08
CA ARG A 679 -3.36 4.46 -19.69
C ARG A 679 -2.13 4.25 -20.57
N GLY A 680 -1.26 5.24 -20.60
CA GLY A 680 -0.03 5.19 -21.39
C GLY A 680 0.81 6.44 -21.23
N PHE A 681 2.01 6.41 -21.81
CA PHE A 681 2.96 7.51 -21.77
C PHE A 681 3.86 7.55 -23.01
N VAL A 682 4.45 8.72 -23.24
CA VAL A 682 5.55 8.95 -24.17
C VAL A 682 6.64 9.80 -23.51
N PHE A 683 7.89 9.58 -23.87
CA PHE A 683 9.03 10.44 -23.62
C PHE A 683 9.68 10.72 -24.97
N ASP A 684 9.58 11.97 -25.44
CA ASP A 684 10.24 12.45 -26.66
C ASP A 684 11.59 13.06 -26.26
N ASP A 685 12.67 12.34 -26.60
CA ASP A 685 14.06 12.75 -26.40
C ASP A 685 14.66 13.48 -27.62
N GLN A 686 13.91 13.56 -28.73
CA GLN A 686 14.33 14.08 -30.03
C GLN A 686 13.45 15.28 -30.46
N PRO A 687 13.34 16.34 -29.63
CA PRO A 687 12.33 17.39 -29.74
C PRO A 687 12.48 18.34 -30.94
N THR A 688 13.49 18.11 -31.79
CA THR A 688 13.72 18.84 -33.05
C THR A 688 13.41 17.99 -34.29
N ALA A 689 13.16 16.68 -34.13
CA ALA A 689 12.78 15.79 -35.21
C ALA A 689 11.40 16.16 -35.78
N PRO A 690 11.15 16.02 -37.10
CA PRO A 690 9.81 16.25 -37.66
C PRO A 690 8.77 15.26 -37.13
N THR A 691 9.19 14.02 -36.88
CA THR A 691 8.38 12.97 -36.27
C THR A 691 9.27 12.05 -35.44
N PHE A 692 8.87 11.82 -34.19
CA PHE A 692 9.41 10.83 -33.29
C PHE A 692 8.41 9.66 -33.16
N VAL A 693 8.92 8.43 -33.09
CA VAL A 693 8.10 7.22 -32.88
C VAL A 693 8.72 6.47 -31.70
N PRO A 694 8.03 6.38 -30.54
CA PRO A 694 8.62 5.77 -29.36
C PRO A 694 8.86 4.27 -29.55
N ASP A 695 10.02 3.80 -29.08
CA ASP A 695 10.21 2.39 -28.77
C ASP A 695 9.57 2.05 -27.40
N TRP A 696 9.76 0.81 -26.94
CA TRP A 696 9.19 0.32 -25.68
C TRP A 696 9.74 0.97 -24.40
N ARG A 697 10.89 1.68 -24.48
CA ARG A 697 11.45 2.46 -23.37
C ARG A 697 10.86 3.86 -23.34
N HIS A 698 10.68 4.43 -24.53
CA HIS A 698 10.18 5.79 -24.75
C HIS A 698 8.66 5.89 -24.80
N GLY A 699 7.91 4.78 -24.79
CA GLY A 699 6.46 4.85 -24.67
C GLY A 699 5.74 3.52 -24.55
N VAL A 700 4.56 3.59 -23.92
CA VAL A 700 3.60 2.48 -23.80
C VAL A 700 2.21 3.04 -24.10
N ASN A 701 1.47 2.38 -24.99
CA ASN A 701 0.17 2.83 -25.54
C ASN A 701 0.22 4.25 -26.17
N ALA A 702 1.38 4.69 -26.64
CA ALA A 702 1.58 5.90 -27.42
C ALA A 702 1.84 5.58 -28.90
N GLY A 703 1.39 6.48 -29.78
CA GLY A 703 1.72 6.52 -31.20
C GLY A 703 2.87 7.50 -31.47
N ALA A 704 2.91 8.05 -32.69
CA ALA A 704 3.94 9.02 -33.07
C ALA A 704 3.73 10.39 -32.41
N VAL A 705 4.83 11.09 -32.14
CA VAL A 705 4.85 12.53 -31.87
C VAL A 705 5.28 13.25 -33.14
N THR A 706 4.49 14.22 -33.60
CA THR A 706 4.81 15.04 -34.78
C THR A 706 5.10 16.47 -34.35
N ARG A 707 6.27 17.01 -34.71
CA ARG A 707 6.65 18.39 -34.43
C ARG A 707 6.02 19.32 -35.47
N THR A 708 5.08 20.16 -35.02
CA THR A 708 4.32 21.09 -35.87
C THR A 708 4.92 22.50 -35.93
N GLY A 709 5.94 22.78 -35.11
CA GLY A 709 6.70 24.03 -35.09
C GLY A 709 7.74 24.02 -33.97
N VAL A 710 8.48 25.13 -33.78
CA VAL A 710 9.39 25.27 -32.64
C VAL A 710 8.59 25.23 -31.34
N GLY A 711 8.90 24.27 -30.46
CA GLY A 711 8.16 24.05 -29.22
C GLY A 711 6.68 23.71 -29.43
N ARG A 712 6.31 23.10 -30.56
CA ARG A 712 4.92 22.71 -30.88
C ARG A 712 4.87 21.28 -31.39
N TYR A 713 4.02 20.47 -30.76
CA TYR A 713 3.93 19.03 -31.02
C TYR A 713 2.47 18.57 -31.07
N THR A 714 2.21 17.51 -31.82
CA THR A 714 0.99 16.72 -31.74
C THR A 714 1.39 15.29 -31.40
N ALA A 715 1.04 14.83 -30.19
CA ALA A 715 1.30 13.47 -29.72
C ALA A 715 0.05 12.60 -29.94
N ASP A 716 0.23 11.41 -30.50
CA ASP A 716 -0.84 10.42 -30.62
C ASP A 716 -0.89 9.51 -29.38
N PHE A 717 -2.05 9.44 -28.73
CA PHE A 717 -2.29 8.59 -27.57
C PHE A 717 -3.49 7.66 -27.81
N PRO A 718 -3.32 6.55 -28.56
CA PRO A 718 -4.36 5.57 -28.81
C PRO A 718 -5.13 5.17 -27.55
N GLY A 719 -6.47 5.27 -27.62
CA GLY A 719 -7.35 5.00 -26.48
C GLY A 719 -7.63 6.18 -25.55
N SER A 720 -6.86 7.28 -25.57
CA SER A 720 -6.96 8.41 -24.62
C SER A 720 -8.27 9.25 -24.65
N VAL A 721 -9.23 8.89 -25.50
CA VAL A 721 -10.47 9.65 -25.75
C VAL A 721 -11.32 9.75 -24.48
N GLY A 722 -11.60 10.98 -24.02
CA GLY A 722 -12.31 11.22 -22.76
C GLY A 722 -11.48 10.98 -21.48
N GLY A 723 -10.16 10.82 -21.62
CA GLY A 723 -9.21 10.78 -20.51
C GLY A 723 -8.70 12.13 -20.05
N ALA A 724 -7.81 12.11 -19.06
CA ALA A 724 -6.87 13.18 -18.76
C ALA A 724 -5.57 13.00 -19.58
N VAL A 725 -4.88 14.10 -19.88
CA VAL A 725 -3.51 14.13 -20.43
C VAL A 725 -2.68 15.12 -19.62
N GLU A 726 -1.51 14.70 -19.17
CA GLU A 726 -0.49 15.54 -18.54
C GLU A 726 0.78 15.58 -19.38
N VAL A 727 1.54 16.68 -19.28
CA VAL A 727 2.87 16.84 -19.87
C VAL A 727 3.78 17.58 -18.89
N THR A 728 5.07 17.27 -18.90
CA THR A 728 6.13 17.99 -18.20
C THR A 728 7.37 18.01 -19.11
N ALA A 729 8.07 19.15 -19.14
CA ALA A 729 9.35 19.27 -19.86
C ALA A 729 10.42 18.33 -19.27
N VAL A 730 11.43 18.00 -20.05
CA VAL A 730 12.59 17.20 -19.62
C VAL A 730 13.88 17.93 -20.02
N GLY A 731 14.80 18.07 -19.09
CA GLY A 731 16.14 18.61 -19.33
C GLY A 731 16.61 19.63 -18.26
N PRO A 732 17.85 20.16 -18.38
CA PRO A 732 18.47 21.01 -17.37
C PRO A 732 18.13 22.50 -17.48
N VAL A 733 17.31 22.92 -18.45
CA VAL A 733 16.96 24.34 -18.69
C VAL A 733 15.46 24.55 -18.43
N ALA A 734 15.11 25.63 -17.73
CA ALA A 734 13.73 26.00 -17.41
C ALA A 734 12.83 26.02 -18.66
N ARG A 735 11.75 25.21 -18.63
CA ARG A 735 10.77 25.07 -19.71
C ARG A 735 9.37 24.86 -19.16
N HIS A 736 8.37 25.42 -19.83
CA HIS A 736 6.96 25.24 -19.51
C HIS A 736 6.27 24.53 -20.66
N CYS A 737 5.89 23.26 -20.47
CA CYS A 737 5.11 22.48 -21.43
C CYS A 737 3.66 22.34 -20.95
N ALA A 738 2.72 22.55 -21.87
CA ALA A 738 1.28 22.61 -21.58
C ALA A 738 0.45 21.99 -22.71
N VAL A 739 -0.78 21.59 -22.40
CA VAL A 739 -1.73 21.04 -23.38
C VAL A 739 -2.49 22.19 -24.04
N VAL A 740 -2.30 22.41 -25.34
CA VAL A 740 -2.93 23.53 -26.07
C VAL A 740 -4.17 23.12 -26.88
N GLY A 741 -4.40 21.82 -27.05
CA GLY A 741 -5.59 21.30 -27.71
C GLY A 741 -5.70 19.78 -27.61
N ARG A 742 -6.89 19.24 -27.90
CA ARG A 742 -7.11 17.79 -28.01
C ARG A 742 -8.07 17.50 -29.16
N ARG A 743 -7.76 16.47 -29.94
CA ARG A 743 -8.52 16.07 -31.15
C ARG A 743 -8.68 14.56 -31.16
N GLY A 744 -9.69 14.07 -30.45
CA GLY A 744 -9.90 12.64 -30.21
C GLY A 744 -8.77 12.05 -29.36
N GLN A 745 -7.96 11.18 -29.97
CA GLN A 745 -6.79 10.57 -29.34
C GLN A 745 -5.50 11.42 -29.44
N LEU A 746 -5.51 12.48 -30.28
CA LEU A 746 -4.38 13.39 -30.42
C LEU A 746 -4.38 14.44 -29.30
N ALA A 747 -3.22 14.71 -28.72
CA ALA A 747 -2.96 15.84 -27.83
C ALA A 747 -2.02 16.83 -28.51
N ASP A 748 -2.46 18.08 -28.65
CA ASP A 748 -1.64 19.18 -29.14
C ASP A 748 -0.93 19.83 -27.94
N LEU A 749 0.40 19.88 -27.99
CA LEU A 749 1.28 20.31 -26.90
C LEU A 749 2.08 21.54 -27.33
N ALA A 750 2.39 22.41 -26.38
CA ALA A 750 3.31 23.53 -26.60
C ALA A 750 4.30 23.66 -25.44
N CYS A 751 5.56 23.92 -25.77
CA CYS A 751 6.64 24.18 -24.82
C CYS A 751 7.28 25.55 -25.07
N THR A 752 7.53 26.30 -24.00
CA THR A 752 8.17 27.62 -24.04
C THR A 752 9.32 27.73 -23.05
N ALA A 753 10.18 28.72 -23.25
CA ALA A 753 11.06 29.25 -22.21
C ALA A 753 10.28 30.17 -21.24
N PRO A 754 10.87 30.63 -20.12
CA PRO A 754 10.22 31.51 -19.13
C PRO A 754 9.88 32.92 -19.66
N ASP A 755 10.45 33.35 -20.79
CA ASP A 755 10.04 34.58 -21.49
C ASP A 755 8.79 34.40 -22.37
N GLY A 756 8.24 33.18 -22.41
CA GLY A 756 7.12 32.80 -23.28
C GLY A 756 7.50 32.51 -24.73
N SER A 757 8.79 32.59 -25.09
CA SER A 757 9.25 32.23 -26.44
C SER A 757 9.04 30.72 -26.69
N PRO A 758 8.49 30.30 -27.85
CA PRO A 758 8.39 28.88 -28.19
C PRO A 758 9.77 28.25 -28.29
N ALA A 759 9.97 27.12 -27.60
CA ALA A 759 11.27 26.48 -27.49
C ALA A 759 11.14 24.96 -27.62
N ASP A 760 11.94 24.36 -28.50
CA ASP A 760 12.09 22.91 -28.53
C ASP A 760 12.73 22.44 -27.21
N THR A 761 12.20 21.37 -26.65
CA THR A 761 12.71 20.72 -25.44
C THR A 761 12.21 19.29 -25.40
N ALA A 762 13.01 18.36 -24.88
CA ALA A 762 12.53 17.02 -24.58
C ALA A 762 11.36 17.15 -23.59
N PHE A 763 10.42 16.21 -23.64
CA PHE A 763 9.26 16.21 -22.76
C PHE A 763 8.74 14.80 -22.54
N THR A 764 8.05 14.59 -21.42
CA THR A 764 7.27 13.37 -21.20
C THR A 764 5.82 13.72 -20.92
N ALA A 765 4.92 12.93 -21.50
CA ALA A 765 3.48 13.14 -21.43
C ALA A 765 2.77 11.80 -21.24
N ALA A 766 1.75 11.79 -20.38
CA ALA A 766 1.02 10.60 -19.98
C ALA A 766 -0.49 10.82 -19.98
N PHE A 767 -1.26 9.74 -20.15
CA PHE A 767 -2.72 9.80 -20.18
C PHE A 767 -3.37 8.68 -19.35
N THR A 768 -4.59 8.94 -18.90
CA THR A 768 -5.47 7.90 -18.31
C THR A 768 -6.94 8.15 -18.63
N VAL A 769 -7.71 7.08 -18.85
CA VAL A 769 -9.13 7.08 -19.23
C VAL A 769 -9.91 6.17 -18.29
N ARG A 770 -10.67 6.77 -17.36
CA ARG A 770 -11.48 6.06 -16.37
C ARG A 770 -10.66 5.02 -15.57
N HIS A 771 -9.43 5.38 -15.22
CA HIS A 771 -8.50 4.51 -14.50
C HIS A 771 -7.48 5.30 -13.66
N ASN A 772 -6.89 4.64 -12.66
CA ASN A 772 -5.72 5.18 -11.96
C ASN A 772 -4.51 5.13 -12.92
N LEU A 773 -3.72 6.22 -12.99
CA LEU A 773 -2.52 6.28 -13.85
C LEU A 773 -1.42 5.28 -13.40
N LEU A 774 -1.44 4.87 -12.12
CA LEU A 774 -0.57 3.80 -11.62
C LEU A 774 -0.93 2.42 -12.20
N ASP A 775 -2.19 2.23 -12.60
CA ASP A 775 -2.70 1.00 -13.23
C ASP A 775 -2.58 -0.28 -12.36
N ASP A 776 -2.27 -0.12 -11.08
CA ASP A 776 -2.03 -1.20 -10.13
C ASP A 776 -3.34 -1.65 -9.45
N PRO A 777 -3.80 -2.90 -9.64
CA PRO A 777 -5.04 -3.39 -9.04
C PRO A 777 -4.99 -3.43 -7.50
N ARG A 778 -3.79 -3.40 -6.89
CA ARG A 778 -3.60 -3.35 -5.43
C ARG A 778 -3.86 -1.96 -4.84
N LYS A 779 -3.98 -0.91 -5.68
CA LYS A 779 -4.05 0.52 -5.27
C LYS A 779 -5.11 1.29 -6.06
N PRO A 780 -6.40 1.07 -5.75
CA PRO A 780 -7.51 1.50 -6.59
C PRO A 780 -7.86 3.00 -6.53
N VAL A 781 -7.36 3.82 -5.59
CA VAL A 781 -7.72 5.26 -5.53
C VAL A 781 -6.86 6.11 -6.48
N GLY A 782 -7.46 6.52 -7.59
CA GLY A 782 -6.95 7.60 -8.44
C GLY A 782 -8.11 8.44 -8.93
N ASP A 783 -7.87 9.72 -9.14
CA ASP A 783 -8.91 10.68 -9.55
C ASP A 783 -8.31 11.68 -10.53
N TYR A 784 -9.08 12.16 -11.49
CA TYR A 784 -8.63 13.23 -12.37
C TYR A 784 -9.76 14.17 -12.77
N LEU A 785 -9.40 15.43 -13.00
CA LEU A 785 -10.24 16.40 -13.69
C LEU A 785 -9.46 17.14 -14.77
N VAL A 786 -10.18 17.54 -15.81
CA VAL A 786 -9.74 18.52 -16.80
C VAL A 786 -10.68 19.72 -16.63
N ALA A 787 -10.09 20.86 -16.30
CA ALA A 787 -10.74 22.14 -16.13
C ALA A 787 -10.49 23.02 -17.35
N GLU A 788 -11.53 23.72 -17.80
CA GLU A 788 -11.43 24.84 -18.72
C GLU A 788 -11.72 26.14 -17.97
N ASP A 789 -10.89 27.16 -18.21
CA ASP A 789 -11.07 28.48 -17.64
C ASP A 789 -10.44 29.58 -18.52
N SER A 790 -10.91 30.81 -18.36
CA SER A 790 -10.39 32.00 -19.05
C SER A 790 -10.59 33.28 -18.23
N PRO A 791 -9.93 34.41 -18.57
CA PRO A 791 -10.17 35.69 -17.92
C PRO A 791 -11.60 36.23 -18.02
N SER A 792 -12.39 35.77 -18.99
CA SER A 792 -13.79 36.18 -19.21
C SER A 792 -14.83 35.19 -18.69
N ALA A 793 -14.43 33.99 -18.27
CA ALA A 793 -15.35 32.99 -17.71
C ALA A 793 -15.80 33.37 -16.29
N PRO A 794 -17.10 33.31 -15.96
CA PRO A 794 -17.59 33.65 -14.61
C PRO A 794 -17.15 32.64 -13.55
N ALA A 795 -16.99 31.37 -13.93
CA ALA A 795 -16.48 30.29 -13.09
C ALA A 795 -15.73 29.26 -13.98
N PRO A 796 -14.81 28.45 -13.43
CA PRO A 796 -14.15 27.37 -14.15
C PRO A 796 -15.11 26.21 -14.40
N ALA A 797 -14.94 25.50 -15.51
CA ALA A 797 -15.78 24.35 -15.88
C ALA A 797 -14.98 23.05 -15.88
N ILE A 798 -15.47 22.02 -15.16
CA ILE A 798 -14.92 20.66 -15.27
C ILE A 798 -15.48 20.01 -16.54
N THR A 799 -14.69 19.91 -17.61
CA THR A 799 -15.14 19.35 -18.90
C THR A 799 -14.90 17.85 -19.01
N THR A 800 -13.92 17.31 -18.28
CA THR A 800 -13.73 15.86 -18.10
C THR A 800 -13.44 15.57 -16.63
N ARG A 801 -13.98 14.48 -16.08
CA ARG A 801 -13.55 13.94 -14.78
C ARG A 801 -13.74 12.44 -14.69
N TRP A 802 -13.00 11.83 -13.78
CA TRP A 802 -13.25 10.49 -13.26
C TRP A 802 -12.73 10.41 -11.83
N ALA A 803 -13.41 9.66 -10.99
CA ALA A 803 -13.01 9.40 -9.61
C ALA A 803 -13.23 7.93 -9.27
N SER A 804 -12.30 7.34 -8.51
CA SER A 804 -12.50 5.99 -7.98
C SER A 804 -13.66 5.97 -7.00
N GLY A 805 -14.54 4.97 -7.14
CA GLY A 805 -15.82 4.91 -6.42
C GLY A 805 -16.88 5.93 -6.89
N ASN A 806 -16.64 6.67 -7.99
CA ASN A 806 -17.46 7.80 -8.44
C ASN A 806 -17.62 8.91 -7.38
N ALA A 807 -16.59 9.14 -6.57
CA ALA A 807 -16.62 10.13 -5.50
C ALA A 807 -16.99 11.54 -6.02
N PRO A 808 -17.79 12.32 -5.27
CA PRO A 808 -18.02 13.72 -5.57
C PRO A 808 -16.72 14.52 -5.72
N MET A 809 -16.68 15.34 -6.77
CA MET A 809 -15.58 16.28 -7.05
C MET A 809 -16.16 17.66 -7.34
N THR A 810 -15.57 18.70 -6.75
CA THR A 810 -15.92 20.10 -7.04
C THR A 810 -14.68 20.94 -7.34
N LEU A 811 -14.87 22.08 -8.02
CA LEU A 811 -13.82 23.00 -8.40
C LEU A 811 -14.33 24.44 -8.24
N GLU A 812 -13.56 25.25 -7.51
CA GLU A 812 -13.84 26.65 -7.21
C GLU A 812 -12.66 27.51 -7.70
N ARG A 813 -12.92 28.68 -8.30
CA ARG A 813 -11.89 29.70 -8.54
C ARG A 813 -11.96 30.73 -7.40
N THR A 814 -10.93 30.77 -6.57
CA THR A 814 -10.88 31.58 -5.33
C THR A 814 -10.26 32.96 -5.53
N ALA A 815 -9.45 33.14 -6.58
CA ALA A 815 -8.98 34.43 -7.09
C ALA A 815 -8.50 34.27 -8.55
N THR A 816 -8.06 35.35 -9.20
CA THR A 816 -7.43 35.25 -10.53
C THR A 816 -6.29 34.23 -10.52
N GLY A 817 -6.37 33.24 -11.41
CA GLY A 817 -5.41 32.13 -11.50
C GLY A 817 -5.26 31.28 -10.24
N ARG A 818 -6.20 31.32 -9.29
CA ARG A 818 -6.18 30.48 -8.07
C ARG A 818 -7.43 29.64 -7.95
N TYR A 819 -7.23 28.37 -7.63
CA TYR A 819 -8.28 27.35 -7.62
C TYR A 819 -8.22 26.51 -6.36
N LYS A 820 -9.38 25.97 -5.99
CA LYS A 820 -9.54 24.93 -4.98
C LYS A 820 -10.33 23.78 -5.62
N ALA A 821 -9.67 22.65 -5.84
CA ALA A 821 -10.31 21.39 -6.19
C ALA A 821 -10.59 20.59 -4.91
N HIS A 822 -11.69 19.83 -4.90
CA HIS A 822 -12.12 19.03 -3.74
C HIS A 822 -12.48 17.62 -4.18
N PHE A 823 -12.06 16.63 -3.37
CA PHE A 823 -12.17 15.20 -3.64
C PHE A 823 -12.74 14.48 -2.41
N ALA A 824 -13.90 13.85 -2.55
CA ALA A 824 -14.63 13.19 -1.44
C ALA A 824 -14.19 11.74 -1.15
N ASN A 825 -12.96 11.39 -1.51
CA ASN A 825 -12.34 10.07 -1.32
C ASN A 825 -10.84 10.14 -0.93
N GLY A 826 -10.30 11.35 -0.76
CA GLY A 826 -8.87 11.58 -0.55
C GLY A 826 -8.33 11.04 0.80
N TYR A 827 -7.06 10.65 0.79
CA TYR A 827 -6.45 9.93 1.91
C TYR A 827 -4.92 10.10 1.95
N ILE A 828 -4.36 10.10 3.18
CA ILE A 828 -2.92 10.17 3.47
C ILE A 828 -2.20 8.88 3.03
N ARG A 829 -1.90 8.84 1.74
CA ARG A 829 -0.56 8.70 1.17
C ARG A 829 -0.74 8.88 -0.32
N SER A 830 -0.38 10.06 -0.82
CA SER A 830 -0.85 10.50 -2.13
C SER A 830 0.13 11.40 -2.86
N THR A 831 -0.10 11.54 -4.16
CA THR A 831 0.54 12.56 -5.00
C THR A 831 -0.51 13.27 -5.85
N MET A 832 -0.24 14.53 -6.18
CA MET A 832 -1.01 15.29 -7.15
C MET A 832 -0.10 15.99 -8.14
N HIS A 833 -0.51 15.95 -9.40
CA HIS A 833 0.20 16.55 -10.50
C HIS A 833 -0.76 17.40 -11.33
N VAL A 834 -0.32 18.60 -11.68
CA VAL A 834 -1.07 19.52 -12.52
C VAL A 834 -0.31 19.82 -13.81
N THR A 835 -1.05 20.06 -14.87
CA THR A 835 -0.54 20.48 -16.19
C THR A 835 -1.45 21.60 -16.68
N ALA A 836 -0.87 22.75 -17.02
CA ALA A 836 -1.66 23.86 -17.55
C ALA A 836 -2.22 23.56 -18.94
N SER A 837 -3.31 24.26 -19.27
CA SER A 837 -3.82 24.38 -20.63
C SER A 837 -3.48 25.75 -21.22
N GLY A 838 -3.20 25.83 -22.52
CA GLY A 838 -2.76 27.08 -23.16
C GLY A 838 -1.25 27.23 -23.23
N ALA A 839 -0.76 28.04 -24.18
CA ALA A 839 0.65 28.00 -24.59
C ALA A 839 1.57 28.72 -23.58
N GLY A 840 2.54 27.99 -23.03
CA GLY A 840 3.54 28.52 -22.10
C GLY A 840 3.02 28.86 -20.69
N HIS A 841 1.73 28.63 -20.43
CA HIS A 841 1.21 28.65 -19.06
C HIS A 841 1.81 27.49 -18.26
N HIS A 842 1.95 27.66 -16.95
CA HIS A 842 2.24 26.58 -16.00
C HIS A 842 1.32 26.67 -14.78
N CYS A 843 1.18 25.56 -14.04
CA CYS A 843 0.44 25.53 -12.79
C CYS A 843 1.24 24.78 -11.72
N ALA A 844 1.04 25.15 -10.45
CA ALA A 844 1.69 24.56 -9.28
C ALA A 844 0.66 24.27 -8.18
N ILE A 845 0.96 23.32 -7.29
CA ILE A 845 0.13 23.00 -6.13
C ILE A 845 0.49 23.95 -4.98
N THR A 846 -0.41 24.82 -4.54
CA THR A 846 -0.05 25.87 -3.57
C THR A 846 -0.29 25.49 -2.12
N GLN A 847 -1.28 24.64 -1.89
CA GLN A 847 -1.62 24.07 -0.60
C GLN A 847 -2.34 22.74 -0.80
N LEU A 848 -2.22 21.87 0.19
CA LEU A 848 -3.05 20.69 0.37
C LEU A 848 -3.73 20.80 1.75
N ASN A 849 -4.95 20.28 1.86
CA ASN A 849 -5.60 20.02 3.13
C ASN A 849 -6.36 18.68 3.05
N ASP A 850 -5.67 17.64 3.48
CA ASP A 850 -6.13 16.26 3.69
C ASP A 850 -6.09 15.86 5.19
N TYR A 851 -5.21 16.50 5.97
CA TYR A 851 -5.08 16.30 7.43
C TYR A 851 -6.37 16.56 8.23
N SER A 852 -7.33 17.33 7.70
CA SER A 852 -8.51 17.75 8.45
C SER A 852 -9.53 16.62 8.67
N PHE A 853 -9.83 15.83 7.62
CA PHE A 853 -10.85 14.78 7.67
C PHE A 853 -10.48 13.63 6.72
N ALA A 854 -10.60 12.38 7.19
CA ALA A 854 -10.49 11.22 6.31
C ALA A 854 -11.60 11.27 5.25
N ASN A 855 -11.24 10.99 3.99
CA ASN A 855 -12.12 11.04 2.82
C ASN A 855 -12.50 12.47 2.37
N ASP A 856 -11.82 13.51 2.86
CA ASP A 856 -11.88 14.88 2.31
C ASP A 856 -10.47 15.32 1.94
N THR A 857 -10.26 15.76 0.69
CA THR A 857 -9.00 16.39 0.29
C THR A 857 -9.28 17.61 -0.57
N SER A 858 -8.86 18.78 -0.06
CA SER A 858 -8.81 20.02 -0.81
C SER A 858 -7.41 20.26 -1.37
N ILE A 859 -7.30 20.31 -2.69
CA ILE A 859 -6.06 20.63 -3.42
C ILE A 859 -6.17 22.06 -3.93
N TRP A 860 -5.22 22.92 -3.58
CA TRP A 860 -5.16 24.30 -4.06
C TRP A 860 -4.15 24.40 -5.19
N ILE A 861 -4.54 25.07 -6.27
CA ILE A 861 -3.74 25.22 -7.49
C ILE A 861 -3.58 26.71 -7.77
N ALA A 862 -2.39 27.12 -8.20
CA ALA A 862 -2.19 28.39 -8.89
C ALA A 862 -1.74 28.12 -10.33
N CYS A 863 -2.22 28.92 -11.26
CA CYS A 863 -1.81 28.91 -12.66
C CYS A 863 -1.27 30.28 -13.06
N PHE A 864 -0.22 30.26 -13.87
CA PHE A 864 0.62 31.39 -14.22
C PHE A 864 0.79 31.49 -15.74
N ASP A 865 0.92 32.73 -16.23
CA ASP A 865 1.45 32.99 -17.57
C ASP A 865 2.97 32.71 -17.61
N PRO A 866 3.63 32.74 -18.79
CA PRO A 866 5.07 32.44 -18.86
C PRO A 866 5.90 33.39 -17.98
N ALA A 867 5.49 34.66 -17.91
CA ALA A 867 6.13 35.67 -17.07
C ALA A 867 5.85 35.51 -15.57
N GLY A 868 5.18 34.44 -15.14
CA GLY A 868 4.89 34.09 -13.75
C GLY A 868 3.80 34.94 -13.08
N ALA A 869 2.96 35.65 -13.84
CA ALA A 869 1.80 36.34 -13.28
C ALA A 869 0.59 35.41 -13.22
N LEU A 870 -0.21 35.51 -12.15
CA LEU A 870 -1.40 34.68 -11.94
C LEU A 870 -2.44 34.93 -13.05
N VAL A 871 -2.85 33.87 -13.75
CA VAL A 871 -3.77 33.95 -14.90
C VAL A 871 -4.87 32.88 -14.81
N ASN A 872 -6.10 33.26 -15.17
CA ASN A 872 -7.18 32.28 -15.30
C ASN A 872 -6.88 31.36 -16.48
N SER A 873 -6.74 30.06 -16.20
CA SER A 873 -6.28 29.06 -17.17
C SER A 873 -6.96 27.73 -16.90
N GLY A 874 -7.31 27.01 -17.97
CA GLY A 874 -7.61 25.59 -17.86
C GLY A 874 -6.39 24.79 -17.38
N PHE A 875 -6.62 23.59 -16.88
CA PHE A 875 -5.59 22.64 -16.46
C PHE A 875 -6.11 21.20 -16.36
N THR A 876 -5.23 20.22 -16.56
CA THR A 876 -5.43 18.84 -16.10
C THR A 876 -4.86 18.69 -14.69
N LEU A 877 -5.64 18.13 -13.76
CA LEU A 877 -5.19 17.72 -12.43
C LEU A 877 -5.41 16.21 -12.27
N ILE A 878 -4.35 15.48 -11.96
CA ILE A 878 -4.39 14.06 -11.60
C ILE A 878 -4.00 13.92 -10.12
N TYR A 879 -4.88 13.33 -9.32
CA TYR A 879 -4.66 12.93 -7.94
C TYR A 879 -4.56 11.39 -7.85
N THR A 880 -3.81 10.89 -6.88
CA THR A 880 -3.51 9.46 -6.75
C THR A 880 -3.23 9.15 -5.29
N SER A 881 -3.95 8.19 -4.69
CA SER A 881 -3.78 7.81 -3.28
C SER A 881 -3.60 6.30 -3.11
N THR A 882 -2.83 5.89 -2.10
CA THR A 882 -2.42 4.50 -1.91
C THR A 882 -3.38 3.70 -1.03
N ARG A 883 -4.55 4.27 -0.76
CA ARG A 883 -5.68 3.61 -0.11
C ARG A 883 -6.11 2.39 -0.92
N ILE A 884 -6.44 1.32 -0.19
CA ILE A 884 -7.09 0.12 -0.70
C ILE A 884 -8.59 0.24 -0.37
N TYR A 885 -9.46 -0.24 -1.27
CA TYR A 885 -10.90 -0.42 -1.05
C TYR A 885 -11.20 -1.89 -0.73
#